data_AF-A0A1Y4MZJ8-F1
#
_entry.id   AF-A0A1Y4MZJ8-F1
#
_cell.length_a   1.000
_cell.length_b   1.000
_cell.length_c   1.000
_cell.angle_alpha   90.00
_cell.angle_beta   90.00
_cell.angle_gamma   90.00
#
_symmetry.space_group_name_H-M   'P 1'
#
loop_
_entity.id
_entity.type
_entity.pdbx_description
1 polymer ?
#
loop_
_entity_poly.entity_id
_entity_poly.type
_entity_poly.pdbx_seq_one_letter_code
_entity_poly.pdbx_strand_id
1 'polypeptide(L)'
;MPLFNRRRQLPSDQFSRAEGNAMIPRWTRPPERNTYDWIKMFSKSPRLAVVERIASDLSFATGKLYVVGSDGEESEITRHSFLNFWAQPNPLHEFSAAALWRLEEIYLLLKGEGYFVIEKDPAGRPAELWPVPTHWVMMTPYLGHPYYTVKTTSGSIMEVSVDDMFVMKDINPLDPFLRGLGQAEAIADEVEIDEYAAQFQKRFFYNDATPNIIVSMPGSSDEQRKRFRAEWLERFKGVFKSHGIATTGGDISIQKVAESMKDMDMVNGRTFIRNATLEHFGVPREIMGITESSNRATSEAAQYIYAQNVLMPRLRRREEAINQQLLPMFGEGLLWRYDDIVPRNQEFDKMKGIDGWNAGLLTKDEARELLDMPPAEVGGDVYKTTFSDIYMRANEDPASVSSSMANLQYGDPATAETGGAEEIDVEEPPADPDAVEITAFGGKQKKSVSLRAIIRSEDAAARQSTTAFEIATMKYFREQARRIGSALGATEKASSTAWDALKRYITETGQVDREAWEALTEEQRKALMDEFVGSLIDWPNETDVLNKVFEPLWKEAYTAGAKQTQELYGLRGVQRPELISTAKLRGGRRVTNVTQTTKDAIARIVADGIENGDSTQVMADSIMQEMNTNEKRARLIAQQETMTSLSTGQYDMMVNAGAQTKTWHHMSITPDYRRDHRRMDGETVPIDAKFSNGLRFPRDPDGPADEVINCRCVCTPNF
;
A
#
# COMPACT_ATOMS: atom_id res chain seq x y z
N MET A 1 -8.60 -30.37 -57.25
CA MET A 1 -8.22 -29.50 -56.12
C MET A 1 -6.93 -28.78 -56.48
N PRO A 2 -6.91 -27.44 -56.41
CA PRO A 2 -5.70 -26.74 -56.00
C PRO A 2 -6.07 -25.69 -54.94
N LEU A 3 -6.01 -26.11 -53.67
CA LEU A 3 -5.67 -25.25 -52.56
C LEU A 3 -4.14 -25.08 -52.61
N PHE A 4 -3.60 -23.97 -52.10
CA PHE A 4 -2.19 -23.55 -52.17
C PHE A 4 -1.78 -22.74 -53.40
N ASN A 5 -2.43 -21.58 -53.57
CA ASN A 5 -1.72 -20.40 -54.08
C ASN A 5 -2.44 -19.12 -53.59
N ARG A 6 -2.40 -18.86 -52.28
CA ARG A 6 -2.75 -17.54 -51.74
C ARG A 6 -1.49 -16.69 -51.76
N ARG A 7 -1.27 -15.91 -52.84
CA ARG A 7 -0.49 -14.68 -52.73
C ARG A 7 -1.10 -13.87 -51.57
N ARG A 8 -0.31 -13.56 -50.54
CA ARG A 8 -0.71 -12.62 -49.49
C ARG A 8 -1.12 -11.31 -50.17
N GLN A 9 -2.40 -10.96 -50.08
CA GLN A 9 -2.90 -9.65 -50.52
C GLN A 9 -2.32 -8.59 -49.59
N LEU A 10 -1.86 -7.47 -50.15
CA LEU A 10 -1.41 -6.34 -49.35
C LEU A 10 -2.63 -5.76 -48.61
N PRO A 11 -2.50 -5.24 -47.38
CA PRO A 11 -3.59 -4.57 -46.67
C PRO A 11 -4.31 -3.52 -47.52
N SER A 12 -3.56 -2.77 -48.35
CA SER A 12 -4.07 -1.79 -49.32
C SER A 12 -5.07 -2.38 -50.34
N ASP A 13 -4.93 -3.66 -50.71
CA ASP A 13 -5.87 -4.37 -51.61
C ASP A 13 -7.24 -4.61 -50.97
N GLN A 14 -7.31 -4.65 -49.63
CA GLN A 14 -8.58 -4.84 -48.90
C GLN A 14 -9.39 -3.54 -48.81
N PHE A 15 -8.73 -2.39 -48.82
CA PHE A 15 -9.37 -1.06 -48.76
C PHE A 15 -9.93 -0.57 -50.11
N SER A 16 -9.55 -1.22 -51.23
CA SER A 16 -9.91 -0.79 -52.59
C SER A 16 -11.20 -1.43 -53.14
N ARG A 17 -11.74 -2.47 -52.48
CA ARG A 17 -12.95 -3.19 -52.94
C ARG A 17 -14.21 -2.77 -52.18
N ALA A 18 -14.81 -1.65 -52.56
CA ALA A 18 -16.24 -1.44 -52.36
C ALA A 18 -16.76 -0.35 -53.31
N GLU A 19 -17.56 -0.75 -54.30
CA GLU A 19 -18.47 0.14 -55.02
C GLU A 19 -19.56 0.63 -54.04
N GLY A 20 -19.73 1.95 -53.96
CA GLY A 20 -21.01 2.59 -53.62
C GLY A 20 -21.47 2.55 -52.16
N ASN A 21 -20.91 3.44 -51.32
CA ASN A 21 -21.67 4.41 -50.50
C ASN A 21 -20.71 5.14 -49.55
N ALA A 22 -20.44 6.42 -49.83
CA ALA A 22 -19.72 7.29 -48.92
C ALA A 22 -20.65 7.65 -47.74
N MET A 23 -20.43 7.05 -46.56
CA MET A 23 -21.00 7.58 -45.32
C MET A 23 -20.26 8.88 -44.96
N ILE A 24 -20.99 10.00 -44.97
CA ILE A 24 -20.55 11.26 -44.38
C ILE A 24 -20.95 11.23 -42.89
N PRO A 25 -20.03 11.34 -41.92
CA PRO A 25 -20.41 11.44 -40.51
C PRO A 25 -21.01 12.82 -40.21
N ARG A 26 -22.34 12.88 -40.11
CA ARG A 26 -23.09 13.98 -39.48
C ARG A 26 -23.04 13.85 -37.95
N TRP A 27 -21.89 14.14 -37.34
CA TRP A 27 -21.83 14.39 -35.90
C TRP A 27 -20.78 15.46 -35.63
N THR A 28 -21.23 16.71 -35.49
CA THR A 28 -20.43 17.78 -34.89
C THR A 28 -20.20 17.42 -33.43
N ARG A 29 -19.04 16.80 -33.13
CA ARG A 29 -18.60 16.62 -31.75
C ARG A 29 -18.18 17.97 -31.16
N PRO A 30 -18.34 18.18 -29.84
CA PRO A 30 -17.60 19.25 -29.15
C PRO A 30 -16.10 19.11 -29.47
N PRO A 31 -15.32 20.21 -29.51
CA PRO A 31 -13.91 20.10 -29.82
C PRO A 31 -13.22 19.17 -28.82
N GLU A 32 -12.73 18.02 -29.30
CA GLU A 32 -11.78 17.20 -28.57
C GLU A 32 -10.62 18.14 -28.15
N ARG A 33 -10.19 18.09 -26.88
CA ARG A 33 -9.07 18.92 -26.41
C ARG A 33 -7.88 18.68 -27.35
N ASN A 34 -7.33 19.77 -27.90
CA ASN A 34 -6.30 19.72 -28.94
C ASN A 34 -5.13 18.82 -28.50
N THR A 35 -4.79 17.81 -29.31
CA THR A 35 -3.68 16.87 -29.05
C THR A 35 -2.37 17.58 -28.68
N TYR A 36 -2.15 18.76 -29.27
CA TYR A 36 -1.01 19.60 -28.97
C TYR A 36 -0.95 20.06 -27.49
N ASP A 37 -2.10 20.37 -26.89
CA ASP A 37 -2.16 20.86 -25.51
C ASP A 37 -1.81 19.75 -24.51
N TRP A 38 -2.18 18.50 -24.79
CA TRP A 38 -1.78 17.33 -24.00
C TRP A 38 -0.27 17.08 -24.01
N ILE A 39 0.34 17.12 -25.20
CA ILE A 39 1.79 16.98 -25.34
C ILE A 39 2.52 18.13 -24.64
N LYS A 40 1.97 19.34 -24.73
CA LYS A 40 2.51 20.50 -24.02
C LYS A 40 2.34 20.35 -22.50
N MET A 41 1.24 19.78 -22.03
CA MET A 41 0.99 19.55 -20.60
C MET A 41 1.90 18.47 -20.03
N PHE A 42 2.23 17.43 -20.80
CA PHE A 42 3.24 16.43 -20.42
C PHE A 42 4.57 17.09 -20.02
N SER A 43 5.01 18.12 -20.75
CA SER A 43 6.24 18.85 -20.42
C SER A 43 6.18 19.72 -19.16
N LYS A 44 4.97 19.99 -18.64
CA LYS A 44 4.74 20.98 -17.57
C LYS A 44 4.24 20.37 -16.27
N SER A 45 3.37 19.36 -16.36
CA SER A 45 2.70 18.79 -15.20
C SER A 45 3.50 17.64 -14.61
N PRO A 46 3.90 17.71 -13.32
CA PRO A 46 4.58 16.60 -12.66
C PRO A 46 3.69 15.36 -12.48
N ARG A 47 2.36 15.48 -12.65
CA ARG A 47 1.43 14.34 -12.54
C ARG A 47 1.58 13.36 -13.68
N LEU A 48 2.03 13.82 -14.84
CA LEU A 48 2.31 12.97 -15.99
C LEU A 48 3.72 12.35 -15.95
N ALA A 49 4.50 12.57 -14.88
CA ALA A 49 5.79 11.90 -14.69
C ALA A 49 5.66 10.37 -14.63
N VAL A 50 4.47 9.85 -14.31
CA VAL A 50 4.16 8.40 -14.34
C VAL A 50 4.26 7.85 -15.76
N VAL A 51 3.80 8.62 -16.75
CA VAL A 51 3.89 8.26 -18.18
C VAL A 51 5.36 8.16 -18.60
N GLU A 52 6.16 9.15 -18.19
CA GLU A 52 7.60 9.16 -18.44
C GLU A 52 8.30 7.96 -17.77
N ARG A 53 7.90 7.61 -16.55
CA ARG A 53 8.46 6.46 -15.83
C ARG A 53 8.19 5.14 -16.56
N ILE A 54 6.95 4.89 -16.96
CA ILE A 54 6.57 3.69 -17.73
C ILE A 54 7.35 3.64 -19.05
N ALA A 55 7.37 4.75 -19.79
CA ALA A 55 8.03 4.81 -21.09
C ALA A 55 9.54 4.58 -20.99
N SER A 56 10.20 5.16 -19.99
CA SER A 56 11.63 4.97 -19.74
C SER A 56 11.97 3.55 -19.27
N ASP A 57 11.12 2.92 -18.46
CA ASP A 57 11.36 1.54 -18.01
C ASP A 57 11.20 0.56 -19.19
N LEU A 58 10.24 0.81 -20.08
CA LEU A 58 10.01 0.01 -21.30
C LEU A 58 11.02 0.25 -22.43
N SER A 59 11.76 1.36 -22.41
CA SER A 59 12.66 1.72 -23.52
C SER A 59 13.89 0.83 -23.63
N PHE A 60 14.32 0.24 -22.51
CA PHE A 60 15.49 -0.62 -22.44
C PHE A 60 15.16 -2.12 -22.50
N ALA A 61 13.89 -2.46 -22.72
CA ALA A 61 13.48 -3.85 -22.84
C ALA A 61 14.19 -4.53 -24.01
N THR A 62 14.90 -5.62 -23.71
CA THR A 62 15.59 -6.46 -24.69
C THR A 62 14.69 -7.59 -25.14
N GLY A 63 14.98 -8.13 -26.32
CA GLY A 63 14.28 -9.28 -26.86
C GLY A 63 15.17 -10.07 -27.80
N LYS A 64 14.64 -11.21 -28.21
CA LYS A 64 15.33 -12.22 -29.02
C LYS A 64 14.52 -12.52 -30.26
N LEU A 65 15.23 -12.81 -31.34
CA LEU A 65 14.65 -13.22 -32.61
C LEU A 65 14.71 -14.75 -32.73
N TYR A 66 13.61 -15.36 -33.12
CA TYR A 66 13.47 -16.79 -33.32
C TYR A 66 13.05 -17.11 -34.76
N VAL A 67 13.45 -18.27 -35.27
CA VAL A 67 12.82 -18.93 -36.42
C VAL A 67 11.96 -20.07 -35.92
N VAL A 68 10.72 -20.08 -36.41
CA VAL A 68 9.77 -21.17 -36.18
C VAL A 68 9.95 -22.19 -37.31
N GLY A 69 10.44 -23.37 -36.96
CA GLY A 69 10.55 -24.51 -37.88
C GLY A 69 9.18 -25.05 -38.31
N SER A 70 9.16 -25.95 -39.30
CA SER A 70 7.93 -26.63 -39.75
C SER A 70 7.19 -27.39 -38.65
N ASP A 71 7.93 -27.75 -37.60
CA ASP A 71 7.48 -28.60 -36.51
C ASP A 71 7.01 -27.77 -35.30
N GLY A 72 7.05 -26.43 -35.41
CA GLY A 72 6.69 -25.47 -34.36
C GLY A 72 7.81 -25.20 -33.35
N GLU A 73 8.99 -25.79 -33.53
CA GLU A 73 10.15 -25.56 -32.66
C GLU A 73 10.79 -24.19 -32.94
N GLU A 74 11.05 -23.45 -31.86
CA GLU A 74 11.60 -22.09 -31.92
C GLU A 74 13.11 -22.12 -31.73
N SER A 75 13.85 -21.66 -32.73
CA SER A 75 15.32 -21.60 -32.71
C SER A 75 15.80 -20.15 -32.67
N GLU A 76 16.61 -19.79 -31.67
CA GLU A 76 17.13 -18.42 -31.52
C GLU A 76 18.13 -18.09 -32.64
N ILE A 77 17.93 -16.95 -33.30
CA ILE A 77 18.87 -16.39 -34.25
C ILE A 77 19.57 -15.18 -33.64
N THR A 78 20.90 -15.20 -33.70
CA THR A 78 21.76 -14.10 -33.21
C THR A 78 22.25 -13.17 -34.32
N ARG A 79 22.07 -13.54 -35.60
CA ARG A 79 22.50 -12.74 -36.76
C ARG A 79 21.39 -12.68 -37.81
N HIS A 80 20.77 -11.53 -37.95
CA HIS A 80 19.74 -11.28 -38.95
C HIS A 80 19.68 -9.80 -39.34
N SER A 81 19.21 -9.49 -40.55
CA SER A 81 19.04 -8.09 -41.01
C SER A 81 18.11 -7.29 -40.09
N PHE A 82 17.07 -7.93 -39.57
CA PHE A 82 16.18 -7.34 -38.56
C PHE A 82 16.93 -6.92 -37.30
N LEU A 83 17.88 -7.73 -36.78
CA LEU A 83 18.64 -7.38 -35.59
C LEU A 83 19.56 -6.18 -35.81
N ASN A 84 20.13 -6.05 -37.02
CA ASN A 84 20.93 -4.88 -37.38
C ASN A 84 20.07 -3.61 -37.44
N PHE A 85 18.90 -3.70 -38.08
CA PHE A 85 17.91 -2.63 -38.09
C PHE A 85 17.42 -2.28 -36.67
N TRP A 86 17.17 -3.28 -35.83
CA TRP A 86 16.69 -3.10 -34.47
C TRP A 86 17.72 -2.41 -33.57
N ALA A 87 19.02 -2.69 -33.79
CA ALA A 87 20.11 -2.04 -33.07
C ALA A 87 20.24 -0.55 -33.44
N GLN A 88 19.99 -0.20 -34.70
CA GLN A 88 20.05 1.18 -35.20
C GLN A 88 18.88 1.46 -36.15
N PRO A 89 17.67 1.73 -35.61
CA PRO A 89 16.47 1.93 -36.42
C PRO A 89 16.41 3.32 -37.06
N ASN A 90 17.34 4.22 -36.74
CA ASN A 90 17.43 5.55 -37.34
C ASN A 90 18.91 5.97 -37.47
N PRO A 91 19.28 6.72 -38.54
CA PRO A 91 20.64 7.21 -38.73
C PRO A 91 21.09 8.26 -37.70
N LEU A 92 20.15 9.02 -37.12
CA LEU A 92 20.47 10.05 -36.13
C LEU A 92 20.77 9.42 -34.76
N HIS A 93 21.90 9.79 -34.15
CA HIS A 93 22.34 9.23 -32.87
C HIS A 93 21.36 9.51 -31.71
N GLU A 94 20.57 10.58 -31.81
CA GLU A 94 19.54 10.94 -30.82
C GLU A 94 18.34 9.98 -30.88
N PHE A 95 18.03 9.42 -32.06
CA PHE A 95 16.96 8.47 -32.28
C PHE A 95 17.44 7.02 -32.16
N SER A 96 18.07 6.71 -31.02
CA SER A 96 18.31 5.32 -30.62
C SER A 96 17.00 4.53 -30.53
N ALA A 97 17.07 3.20 -30.65
CA ALA A 97 15.90 2.33 -30.50
C ALA A 97 15.14 2.61 -29.19
N ALA A 98 15.86 2.76 -28.08
CA ALA A 98 15.27 3.09 -26.79
C ALA A 98 14.53 4.44 -26.83
N ALA A 99 15.12 5.48 -27.44
CA ALA A 99 14.50 6.80 -27.53
C ALA A 99 13.22 6.77 -28.39
N LEU A 100 13.21 6.01 -29.50
CA LEU A 100 12.02 5.85 -30.34
C LEU A 100 10.89 5.15 -29.58
N TRP A 101 11.16 3.99 -28.99
CA TRP A 101 10.14 3.24 -28.25
C TRP A 101 9.64 3.97 -27.00
N ARG A 102 10.52 4.73 -26.34
CA ARG A 102 10.11 5.65 -25.27
C ARG A 102 9.12 6.69 -25.79
N LEU A 103 9.43 7.33 -26.91
CA LEU A 103 8.60 8.38 -27.48
C LEU A 103 7.24 7.84 -27.95
N GLU A 104 7.23 6.66 -28.56
CA GLU A 104 5.98 5.99 -28.93
C GLU A 104 5.11 5.67 -27.72
N GLU A 105 5.69 5.09 -26.66
CA GLU A 105 4.92 4.76 -25.46
C GLU A 105 4.31 6.02 -24.82
N ILE A 106 5.03 7.15 -24.84
CA ILE A 106 4.50 8.44 -24.39
C ILE A 106 3.28 8.83 -25.25
N TYR A 107 3.35 8.72 -26.57
CA TYR A 107 2.22 9.03 -27.45
C TYR A 107 1.02 8.10 -27.24
N LEU A 108 1.25 6.80 -27.06
CA LEU A 108 0.22 5.82 -26.74
C LEU A 108 -0.46 6.13 -25.41
N LEU A 109 0.30 6.42 -24.36
CA LEU A 109 -0.25 6.73 -23.05
C LEU A 109 -1.04 8.05 -23.03
N LEU A 110 -0.57 9.07 -23.77
CA LEU A 110 -1.22 10.37 -23.81
C LEU A 110 -2.45 10.40 -24.72
N LYS A 111 -2.39 9.75 -25.89
CA LYS A 111 -3.39 9.90 -26.96
C LYS A 111 -3.94 8.59 -27.51
N GLY A 112 -3.37 7.46 -27.10
CA GLY A 112 -3.81 6.14 -27.54
C GLY A 112 -3.37 5.81 -28.95
N GLU A 113 -2.44 6.56 -29.53
CA GLU A 113 -1.93 6.31 -30.87
C GLU A 113 -0.45 6.69 -30.97
N GLY A 114 0.33 5.89 -31.68
CA GLY A 114 1.76 6.07 -31.93
C GLY A 114 2.07 5.69 -33.38
N TYR A 115 2.92 6.49 -34.03
CA TYR A 115 3.17 6.41 -35.47
C TYR A 115 4.68 6.51 -35.78
N PHE A 116 5.18 5.59 -36.60
CA PHE A 116 6.47 5.72 -37.28
C PHE A 116 6.32 5.58 -38.79
N VAL A 117 6.90 6.51 -39.55
CA VAL A 117 7.07 6.32 -41.00
C VAL A 117 8.22 5.33 -41.22
N ILE A 118 7.97 4.32 -42.05
CA ILE A 118 8.93 3.29 -42.40
C ILE A 118 9.55 3.67 -43.74
N GLU A 119 10.83 4.03 -43.73
CA GLU A 119 11.60 4.18 -44.97
C GLU A 119 12.24 2.85 -45.34
N LYS A 120 12.12 2.46 -46.61
CA LYS A 120 12.53 1.13 -47.09
C LYS A 120 13.81 1.22 -47.93
N ASP A 121 14.64 0.20 -47.82
CA ASP A 121 15.81 0.01 -48.68
C ASP A 121 15.37 -0.31 -50.13
N PRO A 122 16.30 -0.26 -51.12
CA PRO A 122 15.97 -0.65 -52.50
C PRO A 122 15.48 -2.09 -52.68
N ALA A 123 15.65 -2.95 -51.67
CA ALA A 123 15.13 -4.32 -51.64
C ALA A 123 13.75 -4.42 -50.99
N GLY A 124 13.13 -3.30 -50.59
CA GLY A 124 11.80 -3.22 -50.00
C GLY A 124 11.74 -3.53 -48.50
N ARG A 125 12.88 -3.64 -47.81
CA ARG A 125 12.96 -3.93 -46.37
C ARG A 125 13.04 -2.64 -45.56
N PRO A 126 12.47 -2.57 -44.34
CA PRO A 126 12.63 -1.41 -43.47
C PRO A 126 14.11 -1.10 -43.21
N ALA A 127 14.50 0.14 -43.50
CA ALA A 127 15.83 0.68 -43.27
C ALA A 127 15.82 1.68 -42.11
N GLU A 128 14.79 2.53 -42.03
CA GLU A 128 14.71 3.59 -41.01
C GLU A 128 13.27 3.75 -40.48
N LEU A 129 13.17 4.15 -39.21
CA LEU A 129 11.92 4.55 -38.55
C LEU A 129 11.97 6.03 -38.18
N TRP A 130 10.98 6.77 -38.63
CA TRP A 130 10.85 8.20 -38.35
C TRP A 130 9.63 8.47 -37.46
N PRO A 131 9.83 8.93 -36.21
CA PRO A 131 8.71 9.25 -35.30
C PRO A 131 7.86 10.38 -35.85
N VAL A 132 6.57 10.13 -35.98
CA VAL A 132 5.60 11.16 -36.34
C VAL A 132 4.80 11.54 -35.11
N PRO A 133 4.88 12.81 -34.65
CA PRO A 133 4.00 13.30 -33.60
C PRO A 133 2.52 13.10 -33.98
N THR A 134 1.72 12.61 -33.05
CA THR A 134 0.31 12.26 -33.29
C THR A 134 -0.52 13.42 -33.85
N HIS A 135 -0.29 14.65 -33.37
CA HIS A 135 -0.96 15.86 -33.85
C HIS A 135 -0.59 16.27 -35.30
N TRP A 136 0.44 15.67 -35.91
CA TRP A 136 0.76 15.90 -37.32
C TRP A 136 -0.10 15.02 -38.23
N VAL A 137 -0.59 13.89 -37.74
CA VAL A 137 -1.49 13.01 -38.49
C VAL A 137 -2.88 13.64 -38.50
N MET A 138 -3.28 14.25 -39.61
CA MET A 138 -4.57 14.92 -39.74
C MET A 138 -5.72 13.94 -40.00
N MET A 139 -5.45 12.85 -40.72
CA MET A 139 -6.45 11.87 -41.14
C MET A 139 -5.86 10.46 -41.10
N THR A 140 -6.61 9.52 -40.52
CA THR A 140 -6.32 8.08 -40.55
C THR A 140 -6.94 7.45 -41.80
N PRO A 141 -6.40 6.31 -42.29
CA PRO A 141 -6.94 5.62 -43.45
C PRO A 141 -8.38 5.17 -43.18
N TYR A 142 -9.19 5.18 -44.23
CA TYR A 142 -10.57 4.69 -44.23
C TYR A 142 -10.87 3.95 -45.52
N LEU A 143 -12.03 3.31 -45.61
CA LEU A 143 -12.41 2.53 -46.79
C LEU A 143 -12.41 3.42 -48.05
N GLY A 144 -11.61 3.04 -49.06
CA GLY A 144 -11.39 3.85 -50.27
C GLY A 144 -10.24 4.86 -50.19
N HIS A 145 -9.57 5.02 -49.05
CA HIS A 145 -8.42 5.90 -48.87
C HIS A 145 -7.34 5.25 -47.96
N PRO A 146 -6.43 4.44 -48.52
CA PRO A 146 -5.40 3.70 -47.78
C PRO A 146 -4.15 4.56 -47.49
N TYR A 147 -4.34 5.83 -47.13
CA TYR A 147 -3.24 6.74 -46.82
C TYR A 147 -3.51 7.49 -45.51
N TYR A 148 -2.43 7.69 -44.74
CA TYR A 148 -2.36 8.64 -43.64
C TYR A 148 -1.99 10.01 -44.18
N THR A 149 -2.75 11.03 -43.80
CA THR A 149 -2.45 12.42 -44.18
C THR A 149 -1.65 13.09 -43.06
N VAL A 150 -0.35 13.31 -43.28
CA VAL A 150 0.57 13.90 -42.30
C VAL A 150 0.91 15.33 -42.70
N LYS A 151 0.80 16.27 -41.77
CA LYS A 151 1.21 17.66 -41.95
C LYS A 151 2.61 17.88 -41.40
N THR A 152 3.55 18.24 -42.25
CA THR A 152 4.92 18.54 -41.83
C THR A 152 5.04 19.91 -41.17
N THR A 153 6.15 20.17 -40.48
CA THR A 153 6.46 21.46 -39.85
C THR A 153 6.45 22.63 -40.84
N SER A 154 6.79 22.36 -42.11
CA SER A 154 6.75 23.35 -43.20
C SER A 154 5.33 23.68 -43.68
N GLY A 155 4.30 23.00 -43.16
CA GLY A 155 2.90 23.20 -43.53
C GLY A 155 2.45 22.39 -44.75
N SER A 156 3.36 21.65 -45.38
CA SER A 156 3.05 20.73 -46.49
C SER A 156 2.31 19.50 -45.98
N ILE A 157 1.42 18.98 -46.81
CA ILE A 157 0.69 17.75 -46.56
C ILE A 157 1.38 16.62 -47.32
N MET A 158 1.68 15.52 -46.62
CA MET A 158 2.26 14.30 -47.14
C MET A 158 1.27 13.15 -46.95
N GLU A 159 1.11 12.31 -47.95
CA GLU A 159 0.32 11.08 -47.88
C GLU A 159 1.26 9.90 -47.72
N VAL A 160 1.08 9.13 -46.64
CA VAL A 160 1.88 7.94 -46.33
C VAL A 160 0.99 6.72 -46.44
N SER A 161 1.40 5.71 -47.20
CA SER A 161 0.63 4.46 -47.36
C SER A 161 0.49 3.72 -46.03
N VAL A 162 -0.59 2.93 -45.85
CA VAL A 162 -0.71 2.00 -44.71
C VAL A 162 0.46 1.01 -44.65
N ASP A 163 1.02 0.64 -45.80
CA ASP A 163 2.13 -0.31 -45.89
C ASP A 163 3.50 0.29 -45.49
N ASP A 164 3.58 1.63 -45.36
CA ASP A 164 4.80 2.40 -45.05
C ASP A 164 4.68 3.12 -43.69
N MET A 165 3.66 2.79 -42.89
CA MET A 165 3.44 3.38 -41.57
C MET A 165 3.35 2.26 -40.53
N PHE A 166 4.20 2.30 -39.51
CA PHE A 166 4.03 1.52 -38.30
C PHE A 166 3.05 2.22 -37.37
N VAL A 167 2.02 1.50 -36.91
CA VAL A 167 0.98 2.06 -36.06
C VAL A 167 0.69 1.17 -34.87
N MET A 168 0.74 1.76 -33.68
CA MET A 168 0.12 1.19 -32.49
C MET A 168 -1.05 2.09 -32.07
N LYS A 169 -2.18 1.47 -31.75
CA LYS A 169 -3.41 2.21 -31.41
C LYS A 169 -4.22 1.48 -30.33
N ASP A 170 -4.55 2.22 -29.28
CA ASP A 170 -5.55 1.85 -28.28
C ASP A 170 -6.95 2.16 -28.84
N ILE A 171 -7.71 1.10 -29.09
CA ILE A 171 -9.00 1.20 -29.77
C ILE A 171 -10.01 1.94 -28.87
N ASN A 172 -10.58 3.01 -29.40
CA ASN A 172 -11.63 3.75 -28.72
C ASN A 172 -12.97 3.00 -28.83
N PRO A 173 -13.64 2.64 -27.72
CA PRO A 173 -14.91 1.94 -27.76
C PRO A 173 -16.06 2.78 -28.35
N LEU A 174 -15.99 4.11 -28.27
CA LEU A 174 -16.98 5.01 -28.86
C LEU A 174 -16.87 5.06 -30.39
N ASP A 175 -15.64 4.95 -30.91
CA ASP A 175 -15.36 4.97 -32.34
C ASP A 175 -14.08 4.19 -32.66
N PRO A 176 -14.21 2.88 -32.94
CA PRO A 176 -13.05 2.03 -33.20
C PRO A 176 -12.25 2.42 -34.45
N PHE A 177 -12.88 3.09 -35.41
CA PHE A 177 -12.34 3.31 -36.75
C PHE A 177 -11.52 4.60 -36.89
N LEU A 178 -11.76 5.59 -36.03
CA LEU A 178 -11.08 6.90 -36.11
C LEU A 178 -9.79 6.96 -35.29
N ARG A 179 -9.75 7.78 -34.23
CA ARG A 179 -8.58 8.03 -33.39
C ARG A 179 -8.45 7.03 -32.26
N GLY A 180 -7.24 6.92 -31.71
CA GLY A 180 -7.02 6.18 -30.47
C GLY A 180 -7.67 6.88 -29.28
N LEU A 181 -7.82 6.16 -28.16
CA LEU A 181 -8.18 6.75 -26.88
C LEU A 181 -7.00 6.60 -25.90
N GLY A 182 -6.40 7.72 -25.53
CA GLY A 182 -5.27 7.74 -24.60
C GLY A 182 -5.71 7.52 -23.16
N GLN A 183 -4.89 6.81 -22.38
CA GLN A 183 -5.16 6.59 -20.96
C GLN A 183 -5.15 7.91 -20.18
N ALA A 184 -4.27 8.85 -20.52
CA ALA A 184 -4.21 10.15 -19.84
C ALA A 184 -5.45 11.03 -20.05
N GLU A 185 -6.23 10.79 -21.11
CA GLU A 185 -7.44 11.57 -21.38
C GLU A 185 -8.54 11.33 -20.35
N ALA A 186 -8.55 10.15 -19.72
CA ALA A 186 -9.55 9.81 -18.69
C ALA A 186 -9.32 10.53 -17.36
N ILE A 187 -8.07 10.87 -17.03
CA ILE A 187 -7.69 11.61 -15.80
C ILE A 187 -7.43 13.09 -16.08
N ALA A 188 -7.97 13.57 -17.19
CA ALA A 188 -7.57 14.82 -17.75
C ALA A 188 -7.89 16.00 -16.82
N ASP A 189 -9.10 15.97 -16.27
CA ASP A 189 -9.62 17.03 -15.43
C ASP A 189 -8.89 17.05 -14.09
N GLU A 190 -8.51 15.90 -13.53
CA GLU A 190 -7.72 15.78 -12.32
C GLU A 190 -6.33 16.42 -12.49
N VAL A 191 -5.66 16.14 -13.62
CA VAL A 191 -4.35 16.73 -13.91
C VAL A 191 -4.46 18.26 -14.10
N GLU A 192 -5.51 18.72 -14.79
CA GLU A 192 -5.76 20.16 -14.95
C GLU A 192 -6.11 20.85 -13.63
N ILE A 193 -6.89 20.21 -12.76
CA ILE A 193 -7.19 20.72 -11.42
C ILE A 193 -5.90 20.90 -10.61
N ASP A 194 -4.97 19.94 -10.65
CA ASP A 194 -3.68 20.08 -9.96
C ASP A 194 -2.83 21.22 -10.55
N GLU A 195 -2.84 21.40 -11.88
CA GLU A 195 -2.14 22.51 -12.54
C GLU A 195 -2.76 23.86 -12.19
N TYR A 196 -4.09 23.99 -12.20
CA TYR A 196 -4.77 25.20 -11.78
C TYR A 196 -4.54 25.51 -10.30
N ALA A 197 -4.54 24.48 -9.45
CA ALA A 197 -4.18 24.63 -8.04
C ALA A 197 -2.72 25.10 -7.89
N ALA A 198 -1.78 24.55 -8.65
CA ALA A 198 -0.38 24.97 -8.65
C ALA A 198 -0.21 26.42 -9.15
N GLN A 199 -0.91 26.81 -10.22
CA GLN A 199 -0.90 28.19 -10.72
C GLN A 199 -1.53 29.16 -9.73
N PHE A 200 -2.64 28.77 -9.09
CA PHE A 200 -3.28 29.54 -8.04
C PHE A 200 -2.33 29.72 -6.86
N GLN A 201 -1.69 28.65 -6.38
CA GLN A 201 -0.68 28.70 -5.32
C GLN A 201 0.49 29.60 -5.70
N LYS A 202 1.05 29.43 -6.91
CA LYS A 202 2.13 30.29 -7.42
C LYS A 202 1.72 31.75 -7.46
N ARG A 203 0.52 32.07 -7.96
CA ARG A 203 -0.02 33.44 -7.99
C ARG A 203 -0.29 33.98 -6.59
N PHE A 204 -0.79 33.14 -5.69
CA PHE A 204 -1.01 33.49 -4.30
C PHE A 204 0.30 33.88 -3.62
N PHE A 205 1.34 33.03 -3.69
CA PHE A 205 2.66 33.34 -3.12
C PHE A 205 3.41 34.46 -3.84
N TYR A 206 3.23 34.60 -5.17
CA TYR A 206 3.92 35.63 -5.94
C TYR A 206 3.28 37.01 -5.77
N ASN A 207 1.95 37.08 -5.72
CA ASN A 207 1.23 38.34 -5.66
C ASN A 207 0.85 38.76 -4.23
N ASP A 208 0.63 37.85 -3.27
CA ASP A 208 0.18 38.10 -1.88
C ASP A 208 -0.85 39.25 -1.73
N ALA A 209 -1.68 39.45 -2.76
CA ALA A 209 -2.45 40.68 -2.96
C ALA A 209 -3.90 40.40 -3.33
N THR A 210 -4.51 39.38 -2.71
CA THR A 210 -5.88 39.62 -2.26
C THR A 210 -5.77 40.60 -1.10
N PRO A 211 -6.37 41.80 -1.17
CA PRO A 211 -6.38 42.70 -0.02
C PRO A 211 -7.12 41.99 1.12
N ASN A 212 -6.36 41.37 2.01
CA ASN A 212 -6.79 40.81 3.29
C ASN A 212 -7.24 41.91 4.25
N ILE A 213 -7.05 43.17 3.86
CA ILE A 213 -7.29 44.36 4.66
C ILE A 213 -8.10 45.35 3.82
N ILE A 214 -9.29 45.70 4.32
CA ILE A 214 -10.01 46.88 3.89
C ILE A 214 -9.54 48.03 4.79
N VAL A 215 -8.91 49.04 4.18
CA VAL A 215 -8.44 50.25 4.87
C VAL A 215 -9.49 51.33 4.67
N SER A 216 -10.23 51.68 5.73
CA SER A 216 -11.15 52.82 5.71
C SER A 216 -10.44 54.05 6.25
N MET A 217 -10.45 55.14 5.48
CA MET A 217 -9.90 56.45 5.84
C MET A 217 -10.99 57.54 5.72
N PRO A 218 -11.82 57.73 6.76
CA PRO A 218 -12.86 58.75 6.75
C PRO A 218 -12.22 60.16 6.68
N GLY A 219 -12.66 61.01 5.74
CA GLY A 219 -12.18 62.40 5.62
C GLY A 219 -10.91 62.63 4.79
N SER A 220 -10.29 61.58 4.22
CA SER A 220 -9.09 61.73 3.36
C SER A 220 -9.41 62.25 1.96
N SER A 221 -8.51 63.07 1.38
CA SER A 221 -8.61 63.54 -0.02
C SER A 221 -8.14 62.48 -1.04
N ASP A 222 -8.50 62.65 -2.32
CA ASP A 222 -8.10 61.71 -3.39
C ASP A 222 -6.59 61.63 -3.61
N GLU A 223 -5.87 62.74 -3.40
CA GLU A 223 -4.41 62.75 -3.47
C GLU A 223 -3.77 61.97 -2.32
N GLN A 224 -4.32 62.07 -1.10
CA GLN A 224 -3.87 61.30 0.05
C GLN A 224 -4.10 59.80 -0.16
N ARG A 225 -5.24 59.41 -0.73
CA ARG A 225 -5.54 58.02 -1.10
C ARG A 225 -4.56 57.47 -2.13
N LYS A 226 -4.24 58.24 -3.18
CA LYS A 226 -3.29 57.82 -4.22
C LYS A 226 -1.87 57.69 -3.67
N ARG A 227 -1.43 58.62 -2.81
CA ARG A 227 -0.12 58.58 -2.16
C ARG A 227 0.02 57.38 -1.23
N PHE A 228 -0.99 57.15 -0.39
CA PHE A 228 -1.05 55.98 0.49
C PHE A 228 -1.04 54.68 -0.30
N ARG A 229 -1.81 54.59 -1.39
CA ARG A 229 -1.82 53.41 -2.28
C ARG A 229 -0.46 53.17 -2.94
N ALA A 230 0.23 54.23 -3.39
CA ALA A 230 1.55 54.12 -4.00
C ALA A 230 2.60 53.66 -2.98
N GLU A 231 2.62 54.25 -1.78
CA GLU A 231 3.51 53.86 -0.69
C GLU A 231 3.23 52.44 -0.19
N TRP A 232 1.95 52.05 -0.10
CA TRP A 232 1.54 50.69 0.22
C TRP A 232 2.03 49.69 -0.83
N LEU A 233 1.79 49.95 -2.12
CA LEU A 233 2.24 49.08 -3.20
C LEU A 233 3.77 48.98 -3.27
N GLU A 234 4.51 50.05 -3.00
CA GLU A 234 5.99 50.03 -2.99
C GLU A 234 6.55 49.22 -1.80
N ARG A 235 5.90 49.30 -0.64
CA ARG A 235 6.32 48.59 0.57
C ARG A 235 5.92 47.12 0.59
N PHE A 236 4.78 46.74 0.03
CA PHE A 236 4.27 45.36 0.07
C PHE A 236 4.50 44.56 -1.22
N LYS A 237 5.16 45.12 -2.24
CA LYS A 237 5.53 44.39 -3.45
C LYS A 237 6.81 43.57 -3.23
N GLY A 238 6.70 42.25 -3.31
CA GLY A 238 7.81 41.28 -3.35
C GLY A 238 7.71 40.17 -2.31
N VAL A 239 8.23 38.98 -2.65
CA VAL A 239 8.14 37.71 -1.89
C VAL A 239 8.62 37.82 -0.43
N PHE A 240 9.49 38.78 -0.12
CA PHE A 240 10.08 38.97 1.22
C PHE A 240 9.48 40.13 2.02
N LYS A 241 8.44 40.83 1.53
CA LYS A 241 7.87 42.03 2.18
C LYS A 241 6.44 41.86 2.69
N SER A 242 5.97 40.62 2.83
CA SER A 242 4.61 40.23 3.20
C SER A 242 4.21 40.49 4.68
N HIS A 243 5.07 41.14 5.48
CA HIS A 243 4.82 41.42 6.90
C HIS A 243 5.17 42.84 7.35
N GLY A 244 5.23 43.81 6.43
CA GLY A 244 5.46 45.22 6.79
C GLY A 244 4.32 45.77 7.66
N ILE A 245 4.64 46.47 8.75
CA ILE A 245 3.65 47.25 9.51
C ILE A 245 3.75 48.70 9.03
N ALA A 246 2.64 49.25 8.54
CA ALA A 246 2.55 50.64 8.12
C ALA A 246 1.92 51.49 9.24
N THR A 247 2.69 52.36 9.87
CA THR A 247 2.19 53.37 10.81
C THR A 247 2.08 54.72 10.10
N THR A 248 0.87 55.30 10.09
CA THR A 248 0.59 56.64 9.58
C THR A 248 -0.25 57.43 10.59
N GLY A 249 -0.12 58.76 10.60
CA GLY A 249 -0.62 59.64 11.68
C GLY A 249 -2.09 60.05 11.59
N GLY A 250 -3.02 59.15 11.24
CA GLY A 250 -4.46 59.44 11.18
C GLY A 250 -5.33 58.28 11.65
N ASP A 251 -6.60 58.57 11.95
CA ASP A 251 -7.62 57.58 12.38
C ASP A 251 -7.98 56.64 11.23
N ILE A 252 -7.28 55.50 11.14
CA ILE A 252 -7.48 54.48 10.12
C ILE A 252 -8.05 53.22 10.78
N SER A 253 -9.20 52.73 10.30
CA SER A 253 -9.73 51.43 10.71
C SER A 253 -9.32 50.35 9.71
N ILE A 254 -8.56 49.37 10.19
CA ILE A 254 -8.08 48.22 9.42
C ILE A 254 -8.99 47.03 9.76
N GLN A 255 -9.85 46.63 8.83
CA GLN A 255 -10.64 45.40 8.96
C GLN A 255 -9.94 44.28 8.20
N LYS A 256 -9.46 43.27 8.93
CA LYS A 256 -8.94 42.04 8.32
C LYS A 256 -10.12 41.19 7.86
N VAL A 257 -10.30 41.06 6.55
CA VAL A 257 -11.22 40.09 5.96
C VAL A 257 -10.41 38.81 5.79
N ALA A 258 -10.29 38.03 6.85
CA ALA A 258 -9.56 36.77 6.81
C ALA A 258 -10.56 35.60 6.83
N GLU A 259 -10.73 34.93 5.69
CA GLU A 259 -10.96 33.49 5.72
C GLU A 259 -9.60 32.81 5.49
N SER A 260 -9.20 31.96 6.44
CA SER A 260 -7.98 31.18 6.37
C SER A 260 -8.11 30.07 5.31
N MET A 261 -7.99 30.43 4.03
CA MET A 261 -7.71 29.42 2.99
C MET A 261 -6.40 28.66 3.24
N LYS A 262 -5.56 29.15 4.17
CA LYS A 262 -4.35 28.51 4.65
C LYS A 262 -4.62 27.18 5.38
N ASP A 263 -5.85 26.98 5.87
CA ASP A 263 -6.28 25.76 6.59
C ASP A 263 -7.23 24.87 5.75
N MET A 264 -7.64 25.30 4.55
CA MET A 264 -8.31 24.38 3.65
C MET A 264 -7.31 23.36 3.13
N ASP A 265 -7.75 22.11 3.15
CA ASP A 265 -7.00 20.88 2.96
C ASP A 265 -6.39 20.68 1.55
N MET A 266 -5.63 21.67 1.06
CA MET A 266 -5.04 21.68 -0.27
C MET A 266 -3.93 20.63 -0.41
N VAL A 267 -3.24 20.31 0.69
CA VAL A 267 -2.18 19.29 0.70
C VAL A 267 -2.80 17.90 0.55
N ASN A 268 -3.88 17.57 1.27
CA ASN A 268 -4.53 16.28 1.07
C ASN A 268 -5.23 16.23 -0.28
N GLY A 269 -5.81 17.33 -0.78
CA GLY A 269 -6.38 17.39 -2.14
C GLY A 269 -5.35 17.05 -3.22
N ARG A 270 -4.14 17.63 -3.15
CA ARG A 270 -3.05 17.32 -4.09
C ARG A 270 -2.45 15.93 -3.90
N THR A 271 -2.51 15.39 -2.67
CA THR A 271 -2.10 14.01 -2.39
C THR A 271 -3.12 13.00 -2.93
N PHE A 272 -4.41 13.32 -2.82
CA PHE A 272 -5.51 12.54 -3.38
C PHE A 272 -5.41 12.47 -4.90
N ILE A 273 -5.28 13.61 -5.59
CA ILE A 273 -5.12 13.66 -7.05
C ILE A 273 -3.87 12.90 -7.51
N ARG A 274 -2.76 13.00 -6.75
CA ARG A 274 -1.54 12.22 -7.01
C ARG A 274 -1.83 10.72 -7.00
N ASN A 275 -2.44 10.25 -5.92
CA ASN A 275 -2.70 8.82 -5.73
C ASN A 275 -3.70 8.31 -6.76
N ALA A 276 -4.75 9.08 -7.08
CA ALA A 276 -5.70 8.76 -8.16
C ALA A 276 -5.00 8.63 -9.52
N THR A 277 -4.05 9.52 -9.83
CA THR A 277 -3.26 9.44 -11.07
C THR A 277 -2.40 8.18 -11.10
N LEU A 278 -1.76 7.82 -9.98
CA LEU A 278 -0.93 6.60 -9.87
C LEU A 278 -1.76 5.33 -10.02
N GLU A 279 -2.91 5.28 -9.36
CA GLU A 279 -3.88 4.18 -9.43
C GLU A 279 -4.40 3.98 -10.85
N HIS A 280 -4.70 5.07 -11.58
CA HIS A 280 -5.17 5.02 -12.96
C HIS A 280 -4.18 4.34 -13.92
N PHE A 281 -2.88 4.62 -13.79
CA PHE A 281 -1.84 3.96 -14.59
C PHE A 281 -1.38 2.62 -14.00
N GLY A 282 -1.90 2.22 -12.83
CA GLY A 282 -1.50 1.00 -12.13
C GLY A 282 -0.08 1.04 -11.56
N VAL A 283 0.51 2.23 -11.39
CA VAL A 283 1.89 2.39 -10.92
C VAL A 283 1.92 2.55 -9.40
N PRO A 284 2.57 1.64 -8.65
CA PRO A 284 2.71 1.79 -7.21
C PRO A 284 3.49 3.05 -6.81
N ARG A 285 3.13 3.67 -5.69
CA ARG A 285 3.76 4.89 -5.16
C ARG A 285 5.27 4.71 -4.89
N GLU A 286 5.67 3.49 -4.54
CA GLU A 286 7.05 3.11 -4.25
C GLU A 286 7.94 3.25 -5.49
N ILE A 287 7.42 2.95 -6.69
CA ILE A 287 8.14 3.10 -7.97
C ILE A 287 8.43 4.57 -8.28
N MET A 288 7.56 5.47 -7.81
CA MET A 288 7.70 6.91 -7.94
C MET A 288 8.53 7.55 -6.81
N GLY A 289 9.16 6.75 -5.96
CA GLY A 289 10.06 7.21 -4.89
C GLY A 289 9.37 7.71 -3.62
N ILE A 290 8.07 7.41 -3.44
CA ILE A 290 7.31 7.81 -2.25
C ILE A 290 7.35 6.66 -1.24
N THR A 291 8.14 6.81 -0.16
CA THR A 291 8.49 5.71 0.75
C THR A 291 7.99 5.88 2.19
N GLU A 292 7.02 6.76 2.45
CA GLU A 292 6.53 7.18 3.79
C GLU A 292 6.10 6.02 4.73
N SER A 293 5.95 4.79 4.23
CA SER A 293 5.65 3.58 5.02
C SER A 293 6.11 2.26 4.37
N SER A 294 7.05 2.29 3.42
CA SER A 294 7.47 1.07 2.70
C SER A 294 8.64 0.38 3.40
N ASN A 295 8.54 -0.94 3.56
CA ASN A 295 9.66 -1.82 3.90
C ASN A 295 10.19 -2.53 2.63
N ARG A 296 11.29 -3.29 2.76
CA ARG A 296 11.90 -3.98 1.61
C ARG A 296 10.93 -4.94 0.91
N ALA A 297 10.20 -5.74 1.68
CA ALA A 297 9.25 -6.72 1.14
C ALA A 297 8.09 -6.05 0.38
N THR A 298 7.59 -4.90 0.87
CA THR A 298 6.56 -4.13 0.17
C THR A 298 7.08 -3.49 -1.11
N SER A 299 8.33 -3.03 -1.13
CA SER A 299 8.96 -2.50 -2.35
C SER A 299 9.21 -3.59 -3.40
N GLU A 300 9.67 -4.78 -3.01
CA GLU A 300 9.85 -5.92 -3.93
C GLU A 300 8.51 -6.39 -4.49
N ALA A 301 7.46 -6.49 -3.65
CA ALA A 301 6.11 -6.79 -4.12
C ALA A 301 5.55 -5.72 -5.08
N ALA A 302 5.82 -4.44 -4.83
CA ALA A 302 5.42 -3.35 -5.72
C ALA A 302 6.13 -3.43 -7.09
N GLN A 303 7.42 -3.75 -7.12
CA GLN A 303 8.16 -3.97 -8.38
C GLN A 303 7.58 -5.14 -9.17
N TYR A 304 7.25 -6.24 -8.49
CA TYR A 304 6.63 -7.41 -9.11
C TYR A 304 5.27 -7.05 -9.75
N ILE A 305 4.38 -6.40 -9.00
CA ILE A 305 3.05 -5.99 -9.48
C ILE A 305 3.18 -5.03 -10.67
N TYR A 306 4.09 -4.06 -10.60
CA TYR A 306 4.33 -3.10 -11.68
C TYR A 306 4.83 -3.79 -12.95
N ALA A 307 5.81 -4.68 -12.85
CA ALA A 307 6.34 -5.41 -14.00
C ALA A 307 5.27 -6.33 -14.64
N GLN A 308 4.53 -7.07 -13.81
CA GLN A 308 3.54 -8.04 -14.29
C GLN A 308 2.29 -7.38 -14.89
N ASN A 309 1.74 -6.35 -14.23
CA ASN A 309 0.45 -5.79 -14.61
C ASN A 309 0.56 -4.57 -15.53
N VAL A 310 1.66 -3.83 -15.48
CA VAL A 310 1.83 -2.60 -16.28
C VAL A 310 2.79 -2.83 -17.44
N LEU A 311 4.01 -3.31 -17.17
CA LEU A 311 5.06 -3.35 -18.18
C LEU A 311 4.89 -4.51 -19.17
N MET A 312 4.70 -5.74 -18.68
CA MET A 312 4.62 -6.93 -19.54
C MET A 312 3.46 -6.90 -20.55
N PRO A 313 2.23 -6.49 -20.20
CA PRO A 313 1.15 -6.40 -21.18
C PRO A 313 1.45 -5.38 -22.29
N ARG A 314 2.20 -4.32 -21.99
CA ARG A 314 2.63 -3.33 -22.99
C ARG A 314 3.71 -3.89 -23.91
N LEU A 315 4.70 -4.58 -23.35
CA LEU A 315 5.70 -5.28 -24.15
C LEU A 315 5.08 -6.31 -25.08
N ARG A 316 4.11 -7.11 -24.60
CA ARG A 316 3.39 -8.08 -25.43
C ARG A 316 2.61 -7.42 -26.57
N ARG A 317 1.95 -6.28 -26.32
CA ARG A 317 1.28 -5.52 -27.39
C ARG A 317 2.26 -4.99 -28.43
N ARG A 318 3.41 -4.49 -27.98
CA ARG A 318 4.48 -4.05 -28.88
C ARG A 318 5.07 -5.21 -29.66
N GLU A 319 5.30 -6.36 -29.02
CA GLU A 319 5.73 -7.61 -29.64
C GLU A 319 4.79 -8.03 -30.77
N GLU A 320 3.48 -8.03 -30.49
CA GLU A 320 2.46 -8.34 -31.48
C GLU A 320 2.51 -7.35 -32.67
N ALA A 321 2.63 -6.04 -32.40
CA ALA A 321 2.73 -5.03 -33.44
C ALA A 321 3.99 -5.20 -34.32
N ILE A 322 5.16 -5.46 -33.71
CA ILE A 322 6.41 -5.73 -34.42
C ILE A 322 6.27 -6.98 -35.29
N ASN A 323 5.74 -8.06 -34.73
CA ASN A 323 5.56 -9.34 -35.43
C ASN A 323 4.56 -9.25 -36.58
N GLN A 324 3.55 -8.38 -36.48
CA GLN A 324 2.54 -8.22 -37.53
C GLN A 324 2.94 -7.22 -38.62
N GLN A 325 3.61 -6.11 -38.26
CA GLN A 325 3.86 -4.99 -39.17
C GLN A 325 5.29 -4.94 -39.69
N LEU A 326 6.31 -5.15 -38.85
CA LEU A 326 7.71 -5.00 -39.25
C LEU A 326 8.34 -6.32 -39.69
N LEU A 327 8.20 -7.34 -38.85
CA LEU A 327 8.93 -8.60 -39.01
C LEU A 327 8.62 -9.34 -40.34
N PRO A 328 7.37 -9.34 -40.86
CA PRO A 328 7.06 -9.98 -42.14
C PRO A 328 7.79 -9.35 -43.33
N MET A 329 8.26 -8.10 -43.21
CA MET A 329 9.04 -7.43 -44.26
C MET A 329 10.50 -7.90 -44.33
N PHE A 330 10.96 -8.68 -43.33
CA PHE A 330 12.32 -9.22 -43.28
C PHE A 330 12.42 -10.71 -43.63
N GLY A 331 11.30 -11.44 -43.64
CA GLY A 331 11.25 -12.86 -43.98
C GLY A 331 10.00 -13.57 -43.45
N GLU A 332 9.81 -14.83 -43.85
CA GLU A 332 8.75 -15.69 -43.33
C GLU A 332 9.25 -16.57 -42.16
N GLY A 333 8.36 -16.93 -41.24
CA GLY A 333 8.69 -17.83 -40.12
C GLY A 333 9.52 -17.21 -38.99
N LEU A 334 9.69 -15.88 -38.99
CA LEU A 334 10.37 -15.16 -37.93
C LEU A 334 9.40 -14.81 -36.79
N LEU A 335 9.90 -14.84 -35.56
CA LEU A 335 9.17 -14.45 -34.36
C LEU A 335 10.07 -13.63 -33.43
N TRP A 336 9.67 -12.41 -33.10
CA TRP A 336 10.29 -11.60 -32.06
C TRP A 336 9.61 -11.85 -30.73
N ARG A 337 10.39 -12.05 -29.65
CA ARG A 337 9.89 -12.13 -28.27
C ARG A 337 10.71 -11.25 -27.34
N TYR A 338 10.05 -10.49 -26.48
CA TYR A 338 10.73 -9.76 -25.41
C TYR A 338 11.17 -10.70 -24.28
N ASP A 339 12.27 -10.35 -23.62
CA ASP A 339 12.70 -11.02 -22.40
C ASP A 339 11.69 -10.76 -21.27
N ASP A 340 11.51 -11.73 -20.38
CA ASP A 340 10.65 -11.54 -19.21
C ASP A 340 11.33 -10.59 -18.21
N ILE A 341 10.76 -9.41 -18.07
CA ILE A 341 11.24 -8.35 -17.17
C ILE A 341 10.65 -8.46 -15.76
N VAL A 342 9.77 -9.43 -15.50
CA VAL A 342 9.20 -9.64 -14.15
C VAL A 342 10.32 -10.11 -13.23
N PRO A 343 10.63 -9.37 -12.14
CA PRO A 343 11.62 -9.81 -11.19
C PRO A 343 11.24 -11.18 -10.63
N ARG A 344 12.06 -12.19 -10.89
CA ARG A 344 11.91 -13.51 -10.29
C ARG A 344 12.13 -13.38 -8.79
N ASN A 345 11.25 -14.02 -8.01
CA ASN A 345 11.43 -14.07 -6.57
C ASN A 345 12.56 -15.06 -6.27
N GLN A 346 13.79 -14.54 -6.18
CA GLN A 346 15.00 -15.33 -5.94
C GLN A 346 14.87 -16.20 -4.67
N GLU A 347 14.10 -15.78 -3.67
CA GLU A 347 13.88 -16.57 -2.45
C GLU A 347 12.94 -17.75 -2.71
N PHE A 348 11.90 -17.56 -3.52
CA PHE A 348 11.01 -18.64 -3.95
C PHE A 348 11.72 -19.63 -4.90
N ASP A 349 12.48 -19.14 -5.88
CA ASP A 349 13.22 -19.99 -6.82
C ASP A 349 14.34 -20.75 -6.10
N LYS A 350 15.01 -20.13 -5.12
CA LYS A 350 15.98 -20.79 -4.25
C LYS A 350 15.34 -21.86 -3.39
N MET A 351 14.20 -21.58 -2.78
CA MET A 351 13.44 -22.58 -2.01
C MET A 351 13.01 -23.73 -2.91
N LYS A 352 12.44 -23.45 -4.09
CA LYS A 352 12.00 -24.47 -5.05
C LYS A 352 13.17 -25.31 -5.58
N GLY A 353 14.31 -24.69 -5.90
CA GLY A 353 15.51 -25.39 -6.35
C GLY A 353 16.11 -26.28 -5.27
N ILE A 354 16.27 -25.76 -4.04
CA ILE A 354 16.83 -26.52 -2.91
C ILE A 354 15.87 -27.62 -2.44
N ASP A 355 14.59 -27.32 -2.25
CA ASP A 355 13.60 -28.28 -1.77
C ASP A 355 13.27 -29.31 -2.85
N GLY A 356 13.17 -28.89 -4.12
CA GLY A 356 12.97 -29.81 -5.25
C GLY A 356 14.16 -30.75 -5.45
N TRP A 357 15.39 -30.26 -5.29
CA TRP A 357 16.60 -31.09 -5.27
C TRP A 357 16.60 -32.05 -4.07
N ASN A 358 16.31 -31.54 -2.87
CA ASN A 358 16.30 -32.35 -1.65
C ASN A 358 15.19 -33.41 -1.63
N ALA A 359 14.05 -33.14 -2.28
CA ALA A 359 12.94 -34.07 -2.44
C ALA A 359 13.14 -35.07 -3.60
N GLY A 360 14.20 -34.93 -4.40
CA GLY A 360 14.45 -35.77 -5.57
C GLY A 360 13.48 -35.54 -6.73
N LEU A 361 12.82 -34.37 -6.77
CA LEU A 361 11.89 -33.97 -7.83
C LEU A 361 12.60 -33.28 -9.00
N LEU A 362 13.75 -32.65 -8.73
CA LEU A 362 14.58 -31.96 -9.73
C LEU A 362 15.92 -32.67 -9.87
N THR A 363 16.50 -32.62 -11.07
CA THR A 363 17.91 -32.96 -11.26
C THR A 363 18.82 -31.86 -10.70
N LYS A 364 20.11 -32.17 -10.57
CA LYS A 364 21.10 -31.21 -10.07
C LYS A 364 21.19 -29.99 -10.98
N ASP A 365 21.10 -30.17 -12.30
CA ASP A 365 21.16 -29.09 -13.27
C ASP A 365 19.88 -28.26 -13.30
N GLU A 366 18.69 -28.88 -13.19
CA GLU A 366 17.43 -28.15 -13.06
C GLU A 366 17.40 -27.29 -11.79
N ALA A 367 17.94 -27.80 -10.67
CA ALA A 367 18.07 -27.03 -9.44
C ALA A 367 19.10 -25.89 -9.55
N ARG A 368 20.19 -26.08 -10.31
CA ARG A 368 21.22 -25.05 -10.55
C ARG A 368 20.72 -23.95 -11.48
N GLU A 369 19.91 -24.31 -12.48
CA GLU A 369 19.24 -23.35 -13.37
C GLU A 369 18.31 -22.41 -12.57
N LEU A 370 17.52 -22.95 -11.64
CA LEU A 370 16.68 -22.15 -10.73
C LEU A 370 17.49 -21.26 -9.78
N LEU A 371 18.78 -21.56 -9.58
CA LEU A 371 19.70 -20.79 -8.74
C LEU A 371 20.62 -19.86 -9.57
N ASP A 372 20.36 -19.70 -10.87
CA ASP A 372 21.20 -18.95 -11.82
C ASP A 372 22.68 -19.39 -11.81
N MET A 373 22.93 -20.68 -11.59
CA MET A 373 24.27 -21.28 -11.61
C MET A 373 24.50 -22.00 -12.94
N PRO A 374 25.72 -21.95 -13.50
CA PRO A 374 26.04 -22.72 -14.70
C PRO A 374 25.83 -24.23 -14.46
N PRO A 375 25.43 -25.01 -15.48
CA PRO A 375 25.28 -26.46 -15.38
C PRO A 375 26.52 -27.14 -14.78
N ALA A 376 26.34 -28.23 -14.07
CA ALA A 376 27.45 -28.96 -13.47
C ALA A 376 28.30 -29.63 -14.56
N GLU A 377 29.63 -29.45 -14.53
CA GLU A 377 30.54 -30.04 -15.51
C GLU A 377 30.49 -31.58 -15.56
N VAL A 378 30.10 -32.23 -14.45
CA VAL A 378 29.91 -33.68 -14.34
C VAL A 378 28.72 -34.01 -13.43
N GLY A 379 27.85 -34.92 -13.87
CA GLY A 379 26.76 -35.47 -13.05
C GLY A 379 25.59 -34.49 -12.82
N GLY A 380 25.22 -33.72 -13.83
CA GLY A 380 24.13 -32.75 -13.81
C GLY A 380 22.72 -33.35 -13.90
N ASP A 381 22.53 -34.35 -14.76
CA ASP A 381 21.29 -35.13 -14.89
C ASP A 381 21.22 -36.29 -13.88
N VAL A 382 21.37 -35.96 -12.60
CA VAL A 382 21.30 -36.94 -11.51
C VAL A 382 20.26 -36.47 -10.52
N TYR A 383 19.40 -37.36 -10.03
CA TYR A 383 18.47 -37.09 -8.93
C TYR A 383 19.11 -37.40 -7.60
N LYS A 384 18.85 -36.55 -6.59
CA LYS A 384 19.24 -36.87 -5.22
C LYS A 384 18.36 -38.00 -4.70
N THR A 385 18.98 -39.13 -4.36
CA THR A 385 18.35 -40.21 -3.60
C THR A 385 19.09 -40.35 -2.29
N THR A 386 18.37 -40.26 -1.18
CA THR A 386 18.97 -40.40 0.16
C THR A 386 18.94 -41.88 0.54
N PHE A 387 20.10 -42.51 0.58
CA PHE A 387 20.33 -43.70 1.42
C PHE A 387 21.10 -43.21 2.65
N SER A 388 20.54 -43.43 3.84
CA SER A 388 20.95 -42.81 5.11
C SER A 388 22.47 -42.83 5.35
N ASP A 389 22.99 -41.71 5.87
CA ASP A 389 24.41 -41.34 5.96
C ASP A 389 25.35 -42.47 6.43
N ILE A 390 26.35 -42.80 5.60
CA ILE A 390 27.49 -43.67 5.96
C ILE A 390 28.68 -42.76 6.27
N TYR A 391 29.10 -42.74 7.53
CA TYR A 391 30.28 -41.99 7.96
C TYR A 391 31.53 -42.86 7.79
N MET A 392 32.42 -42.47 6.87
CA MET A 392 33.73 -43.09 6.65
C MET A 392 34.85 -42.24 7.27
N ARG A 393 35.90 -42.88 7.78
CA ARG A 393 37.14 -42.19 8.17
C ARG A 393 37.99 -41.95 6.91
N ALA A 394 38.78 -40.87 6.89
CA ALA A 394 39.52 -40.40 5.70
C ALA A 394 40.57 -41.38 5.12
N ASN A 395 40.78 -42.54 5.75
CA ASN A 395 41.85 -43.48 5.45
C ASN A 395 41.31 -44.82 4.91
N GLU A 396 40.00 -44.96 4.73
CA GLU A 396 39.36 -46.18 4.26
C GLU A 396 38.98 -46.08 2.77
N ASP A 397 39.21 -47.17 2.01
CA ASP A 397 38.86 -47.25 0.58
C ASP A 397 37.34 -47.50 0.40
N PRO A 398 36.58 -46.59 -0.25
CA PRO A 398 35.12 -46.69 -0.44
C PRO A 398 34.66 -47.99 -1.12
N ALA A 399 35.49 -48.57 -1.99
CA ALA A 399 35.17 -49.82 -2.69
C ALA A 399 35.27 -51.05 -1.75
N SER A 400 36.19 -51.00 -0.78
CA SER A 400 36.35 -52.05 0.23
C SER A 400 35.24 -52.05 1.29
N VAL A 401 34.71 -50.87 1.62
CA VAL A 401 33.59 -50.70 2.57
C VAL A 401 32.27 -51.17 1.97
N SER A 402 32.04 -50.86 0.69
CA SER A 402 30.85 -51.33 -0.04
C SER A 402 30.80 -52.87 -0.19
N SER A 403 31.97 -53.51 -0.35
CA SER A 403 32.08 -54.96 -0.47
C SER A 403 32.09 -55.69 0.88
N SER A 404 32.56 -55.05 1.95
CA SER A 404 32.50 -55.59 3.31
C SER A 404 31.10 -55.49 3.92
N MET A 405 30.30 -54.46 3.60
CA MET A 405 28.88 -54.39 4.00
C MET A 405 28.02 -55.51 3.40
N ALA A 406 28.34 -55.99 2.19
CA ALA A 406 27.69 -57.16 1.60
C ALA A 406 28.03 -58.47 2.33
N ASN A 407 29.19 -58.53 3.01
CA ASN A 407 29.68 -59.72 3.71
C ASN A 407 29.38 -59.73 5.22
N LEU A 408 28.95 -58.62 5.81
CA LEU A 408 28.56 -58.51 7.23
C LEU A 408 27.15 -59.07 7.53
N GLN A 409 26.42 -59.55 6.53
CA GLN A 409 25.13 -60.23 6.71
C GLN A 409 25.28 -61.69 7.23
N TYR A 410 26.51 -62.18 7.38
CA TYR A 410 26.85 -63.48 7.97
C TYR A 410 28.14 -63.40 8.81
N GLY A 411 28.03 -63.05 10.11
CA GLY A 411 29.14 -63.17 11.06
C GLY A 411 28.87 -62.50 12.41
N ASP A 412 28.89 -63.30 13.48
CA ASP A 412 28.61 -62.93 14.89
C ASP A 412 29.72 -62.04 15.51
N PRO A 413 29.44 -61.25 16.57
CA PRO A 413 30.20 -60.05 16.96
C PRO A 413 31.30 -60.36 17.97
N ALA A 414 32.50 -59.82 17.74
CA ALA A 414 33.47 -59.66 18.81
C ALA A 414 34.42 -58.49 18.54
N THR A 415 34.40 -57.56 19.50
CA THR A 415 35.53 -56.77 19.99
C THR A 415 36.28 -55.86 19.01
N ALA A 416 36.14 -54.54 19.21
CA ALA A 416 37.30 -53.65 19.20
C ALA A 416 36.96 -52.33 19.90
N GLU A 417 37.50 -52.18 21.11
CA GLU A 417 37.56 -50.97 21.90
C GLU A 417 38.48 -49.91 21.27
N THR A 418 38.09 -48.65 21.50
CA THR A 418 38.92 -47.46 21.81
C THR A 418 40.05 -47.03 20.87
N GLY A 419 39.94 -45.78 20.40
CA GLY A 419 41.08 -45.02 19.87
C GLY A 419 40.69 -43.58 19.51
N GLY A 420 40.90 -42.68 20.48
CA GLY A 420 40.89 -41.20 20.49
C GLY A 420 40.43 -40.42 19.25
N ALA A 421 39.41 -39.58 19.45
CA ALA A 421 39.12 -38.43 18.61
C ALA A 421 39.72 -37.18 19.28
N GLU A 422 40.56 -36.44 18.55
CA GLU A 422 40.85 -35.04 18.85
C GLU A 422 39.58 -34.22 18.60
N GLU A 423 39.19 -33.46 19.62
CA GLU A 423 38.13 -32.45 19.54
C GLU A 423 38.54 -31.37 18.54
N ILE A 424 37.73 -31.18 17.50
CA ILE A 424 37.72 -29.95 16.71
C ILE A 424 36.60 -29.11 17.30
N ASP A 425 36.98 -28.08 18.05
CA ASP A 425 36.09 -27.03 18.54
C ASP A 425 35.34 -26.40 17.36
N VAL A 426 34.03 -26.68 17.30
CA VAL A 426 33.09 -25.91 16.49
C VAL A 426 32.77 -24.68 17.32
N GLU A 427 33.27 -23.52 16.89
CA GLU A 427 32.91 -22.23 17.47
C GLU A 427 31.39 -22.02 17.28
N GLU A 428 30.63 -22.24 18.36
CA GLU A 428 29.19 -21.96 18.40
C GLU A 428 28.97 -20.47 18.10
N PRO A 429 27.99 -20.12 17.24
CA PRO A 429 27.63 -18.72 17.06
C PRO A 429 27.23 -18.14 18.43
N PRO A 430 27.52 -16.85 18.70
CA PRO A 430 27.29 -16.27 20.02
C PRO A 430 25.84 -16.52 20.44
N ALA A 431 25.67 -17.19 21.58
CA ALA A 431 24.37 -17.51 22.15
C ALA A 431 23.48 -16.25 22.13
N ASP A 432 22.33 -16.33 21.47
CA ASP A 432 21.31 -15.28 21.55
C ASP A 432 20.98 -15.11 23.04
N PRO A 433 21.29 -13.95 23.67
CA PRO A 433 21.12 -13.76 25.11
C PRO A 433 19.66 -13.89 25.55
N ASP A 434 18.70 -13.88 24.61
CA ASP A 434 17.26 -13.98 24.84
C ASP A 434 16.68 -15.32 24.33
N ALA A 435 17.51 -16.34 24.07
CA ALA A 435 17.06 -17.68 23.70
C ALA A 435 16.71 -18.53 24.93
N VAL A 436 15.53 -19.14 24.91
CA VAL A 436 15.03 -20.01 25.99
C VAL A 436 14.81 -21.41 25.45
N GLU A 437 15.25 -22.42 26.20
CA GLU A 437 14.95 -23.83 25.92
C GLU A 437 13.54 -24.18 26.37
N ILE A 438 12.74 -24.72 25.44
CA ILE A 438 11.43 -25.29 25.73
C ILE A 438 11.39 -26.78 25.37
N THR A 439 10.53 -27.53 26.02
CA THR A 439 10.20 -28.90 25.60
C THR A 439 9.30 -28.86 24.38
N ALA A 440 9.72 -29.50 23.29
CA ALA A 440 9.01 -29.51 22.02
C ALA A 440 7.78 -30.42 22.08
N PHE A 441 6.79 -30.11 21.24
CA PHE A 441 5.59 -30.91 21.05
C PHE A 441 5.95 -32.38 20.76
N GLY A 442 5.49 -33.29 21.62
CA GLY A 442 5.87 -34.72 21.62
C GLY A 442 6.82 -35.15 22.74
N GLY A 443 7.27 -34.21 23.60
CA GLY A 443 7.88 -34.48 24.91
C GLY A 443 9.30 -35.04 24.93
N LYS A 444 9.93 -35.25 23.76
CA LYS A 444 11.25 -35.93 23.64
C LYS A 444 12.41 -35.04 23.22
N GLN A 445 12.15 -33.85 22.66
CA GLN A 445 13.18 -32.96 22.14
C GLN A 445 13.11 -31.59 22.81
N LYS A 446 14.27 -30.97 23.06
CA LYS A 446 14.36 -29.58 23.47
C LYS A 446 14.48 -28.68 22.22
N LYS A 447 13.74 -27.58 22.19
CA LYS A 447 13.77 -26.57 21.12
C LYS A 447 14.19 -25.24 21.74
N SER A 448 15.18 -24.59 21.13
CA SER A 448 15.53 -23.21 21.48
C SER A 448 14.58 -22.23 20.78
N VAL A 449 14.01 -21.29 21.53
CA VAL A 449 13.11 -20.25 21.01
C VAL A 449 13.60 -18.87 21.48
N SER A 450 13.79 -17.96 20.54
CA SER A 450 14.18 -16.57 20.82
C SER A 450 12.98 -15.74 21.27
N LEU A 451 13.02 -15.17 22.48
CA LEU A 451 11.92 -14.35 23.04
C LEU A 451 11.64 -13.11 22.16
N ARG A 452 12.67 -12.51 21.57
CA ARG A 452 12.50 -11.40 20.61
C ARG A 452 11.78 -11.81 19.34
N ALA A 453 11.98 -13.05 18.88
CA ALA A 453 11.24 -13.58 17.74
C ALA A 453 9.76 -13.78 18.09
N ILE A 454 9.44 -14.22 19.31
CA ILE A 454 8.06 -14.33 19.81
C ILE A 454 7.37 -12.97 19.79
N ILE A 455 8.00 -11.93 20.32
CA ILE A 455 7.42 -10.57 20.35
C ILE A 455 7.24 -10.02 18.94
N ARG A 456 8.23 -10.19 18.05
CA ARG A 456 8.10 -9.73 16.66
C ARG A 456 6.96 -10.44 15.94
N SER A 457 6.79 -11.74 16.18
CA SER A 457 5.68 -12.53 15.66
C SER A 457 4.33 -12.07 16.25
N GLU A 458 4.30 -11.74 17.54
CA GLU A 458 3.11 -11.24 18.22
C GLU A 458 2.72 -9.85 17.70
N ASP A 459 3.69 -8.95 17.55
CA ASP A 459 3.48 -7.63 16.95
C ASP A 459 2.98 -7.75 15.51
N ALA A 460 3.50 -8.71 14.73
CA ALA A 460 3.01 -8.97 13.38
C ALA A 460 1.56 -9.46 13.38
N ALA A 461 1.20 -10.38 14.28
CA ALA A 461 -0.16 -10.88 14.43
C ALA A 461 -1.13 -9.81 14.98
N ALA A 462 -0.66 -8.91 15.85
CA ALA A 462 -1.47 -7.86 16.46
C ALA A 462 -1.74 -6.67 15.52
N ARG A 463 -0.87 -6.38 14.54
CA ARG A 463 -0.95 -5.16 13.70
C ARG A 463 -2.30 -4.98 13.02
N GLN A 464 -2.77 -6.00 12.30
CA GLN A 464 -4.02 -5.92 11.53
C GLN A 464 -5.23 -5.72 12.45
N SER A 465 -5.32 -6.50 13.52
CA SER A 465 -6.39 -6.37 14.52
C SER A 465 -6.33 -5.03 15.25
N THR A 466 -5.14 -4.54 15.60
CA THR A 466 -4.98 -3.25 16.31
C THR A 466 -5.51 -2.10 15.47
N THR A 467 -5.17 -2.05 14.17
CA THR A 467 -5.69 -1.03 13.26
C THR A 467 -7.21 -1.15 13.11
N ALA A 468 -7.75 -2.36 13.01
CA ALA A 468 -9.19 -2.58 12.91
C ALA A 468 -9.94 -2.11 14.18
N PHE A 469 -9.43 -2.43 15.37
CA PHE A 469 -9.95 -1.95 16.64
C PHE A 469 -9.83 -0.43 16.77
N GLU A 470 -8.74 0.18 16.33
CA GLU A 470 -8.54 1.64 16.39
C GLU A 470 -9.57 2.37 15.51
N ILE A 471 -9.75 1.92 14.26
CA ILE A 471 -10.77 2.46 13.34
C ILE A 471 -12.18 2.30 13.92
N ALA A 472 -12.50 1.10 14.42
CA ALA A 472 -13.80 0.80 15.01
C ALA A 472 -14.10 1.68 16.24
N THR A 473 -13.12 1.83 17.13
CA THR A 473 -13.22 2.66 18.35
C THR A 473 -13.34 4.14 18.01
N MET A 474 -12.55 4.63 17.04
CA MET A 474 -12.65 6.01 16.55
C MET A 474 -14.02 6.31 15.93
N LYS A 475 -14.54 5.39 15.11
CA LYS A 475 -15.87 5.53 14.50
C LYS A 475 -16.95 5.56 15.57
N TYR A 476 -16.87 4.68 16.57
CA TYR A 476 -17.78 4.67 17.70
C TYR A 476 -17.75 5.99 18.48
N PHE A 477 -16.57 6.49 18.86
CA PHE A 477 -16.48 7.75 19.61
C PHE A 477 -16.95 8.96 18.80
N ARG A 478 -16.69 9.00 17.48
CA ARG A 478 -17.20 10.06 16.61
C ARG A 478 -18.74 10.06 16.58
N GLU A 479 -19.34 8.89 16.47
CA GLU A 479 -20.80 8.74 16.44
C GLU A 479 -21.43 8.99 17.81
N GLN A 480 -20.76 8.62 18.91
CA GLN A 480 -21.15 8.97 20.27
C GLN A 480 -21.09 10.48 20.49
N ALA A 481 -20.01 11.15 20.07
CA ALA A 481 -19.85 12.60 20.16
C ALA A 481 -20.93 13.34 19.38
N ARG A 482 -21.29 12.85 18.18
CA ARG A 482 -22.40 13.41 17.38
C ARG A 482 -23.73 13.35 18.12
N ARG A 483 -24.06 12.21 18.72
CA ARG A 483 -25.30 12.00 19.48
C ARG A 483 -25.36 12.86 20.74
N ILE A 484 -24.25 12.94 21.49
CA ILE A 484 -24.11 13.83 22.65
C ILE A 484 -24.26 15.30 22.23
N GLY A 485 -23.59 15.74 21.15
CA GLY A 485 -23.70 17.11 20.64
C GLY A 485 -25.11 17.50 20.16
N SER A 486 -25.89 16.53 19.68
CA SER A 486 -27.31 16.73 19.36
C SER A 486 -28.14 16.92 20.64
N ALA A 487 -27.95 16.08 21.66
CA ALA A 487 -28.66 16.18 22.94
C ALA A 487 -28.35 17.45 23.73
N LEU A 488 -27.13 17.99 23.58
CA LEU A 488 -26.71 19.27 24.17
C LEU A 488 -27.25 20.50 23.42
N GLY A 489 -27.85 20.33 22.24
CA GLY A 489 -28.37 21.45 21.41
C GLY A 489 -27.31 22.18 20.59
N ALA A 490 -26.10 21.63 20.45
CA ALA A 490 -24.98 22.25 19.72
C ALA A 490 -25.08 22.10 18.19
N THR A 491 -25.91 21.18 17.69
CA THR A 491 -25.98 20.83 16.26
C THR A 491 -27.37 20.97 15.63
N GLU A 492 -28.46 20.85 16.40
CA GLU A 492 -29.84 21.02 15.95
C GLU A 492 -30.66 21.82 16.97
N LYS A 493 -31.55 22.72 16.51
CA LYS A 493 -32.47 23.47 17.39
C LYS A 493 -33.61 22.55 17.85
N ALA A 494 -33.39 21.81 18.94
CA ALA A 494 -34.42 20.98 19.57
C ALA A 494 -35.31 21.79 20.53
N SER A 495 -36.57 21.35 20.71
CA SER A 495 -37.55 21.96 21.63
C SER A 495 -37.31 21.65 23.11
N SER A 496 -36.48 20.65 23.40
CA SER A 496 -36.02 20.24 24.74
C SER A 496 -34.57 19.75 24.62
N THR A 497 -33.71 20.12 25.57
CA THR A 497 -32.29 19.73 25.59
C THR A 497 -31.97 18.99 26.89
N ALA A 498 -30.85 18.26 26.94
CA ALA A 498 -30.40 17.61 28.17
C ALA A 498 -30.24 18.58 29.36
N TRP A 499 -30.06 19.88 29.07
CA TRP A 499 -30.04 20.96 30.06
C TRP A 499 -31.38 21.18 30.79
N ASP A 500 -32.50 20.64 30.27
CA ASP A 500 -33.80 20.73 30.95
C ASP A 500 -33.78 20.05 32.33
N ALA A 501 -32.93 19.03 32.54
CA ALA A 501 -32.71 18.40 33.84
C ALA A 501 -32.10 19.37 34.88
N LEU A 502 -31.33 20.35 34.41
CA LEU A 502 -30.66 21.36 35.25
C LEU A 502 -31.36 22.73 35.23
N LYS A 503 -32.48 22.85 34.51
CA LYS A 503 -33.20 24.12 34.27
C LYS A 503 -33.66 24.85 35.53
N ARG A 504 -33.89 24.12 36.63
CA ARG A 504 -34.25 24.71 37.93
C ARG A 504 -33.09 25.41 38.63
N TYR A 505 -31.87 25.13 38.19
CA TYR A 505 -30.62 25.63 38.76
C TYR A 505 -29.85 26.50 37.76
N ILE A 506 -30.40 26.72 36.56
CA ILE A 506 -29.84 27.59 35.52
C ILE A 506 -30.79 28.79 35.38
N THR A 507 -30.25 30.00 35.56
CA THR A 507 -30.97 31.27 35.42
C THR A 507 -31.38 31.54 33.96
N GLU A 508 -32.32 32.48 33.74
CA GLU A 508 -32.80 32.85 32.40
C GLU A 508 -31.69 33.35 31.45
N THR A 509 -30.54 33.77 31.98
CA THR A 509 -29.35 34.20 31.22
C THR A 509 -28.38 33.06 30.91
N GLY A 510 -28.67 31.83 31.32
CA GLY A 510 -27.83 30.64 31.08
C GLY A 510 -26.70 30.47 32.09
N GLN A 511 -26.65 31.25 33.17
CA GLN A 511 -25.70 31.12 34.29
C GLN A 511 -26.29 30.30 35.42
N VAL A 512 -25.47 29.55 36.15
CA VAL A 512 -25.95 28.70 37.25
C VAL A 512 -26.26 29.56 38.49
N ASP A 513 -27.41 29.30 39.12
CA ASP A 513 -27.76 29.87 40.43
C ASP A 513 -26.91 29.20 41.52
N ARG A 514 -25.82 29.88 41.88
CA ARG A 514 -24.80 29.39 42.80
C ARG A 514 -25.34 29.14 44.21
N GLU A 515 -26.26 29.98 44.68
CA GLU A 515 -26.87 29.82 46.01
C GLU A 515 -27.78 28.58 46.07
N ALA A 516 -28.54 28.33 45.00
CA ALA A 516 -29.39 27.14 44.89
C ALA A 516 -28.58 25.84 44.74
N TRP A 517 -27.40 25.89 44.11
CA TRP A 517 -26.51 24.74 43.94
C TRP A 517 -25.72 24.39 45.22
N GLU A 518 -25.17 25.40 45.91
CA GLU A 518 -24.42 25.21 47.16
C GLU A 518 -25.31 24.71 48.32
N ALA A 519 -26.63 24.94 48.25
CA ALA A 519 -27.60 24.42 49.21
C ALA A 519 -27.89 22.90 49.07
N LEU A 520 -27.44 22.25 47.98
CA LEU A 520 -27.65 20.83 47.75
C LEU A 520 -26.59 19.97 48.46
N THR A 521 -27.05 18.87 49.06
CA THR A 521 -26.15 17.83 49.58
C THR A 521 -25.36 17.16 48.45
N GLU A 522 -24.21 16.56 48.77
CA GLU A 522 -23.37 15.84 47.79
C GLU A 522 -24.15 14.71 47.08
N GLU A 523 -25.05 14.03 47.80
CA GLU A 523 -25.93 12.99 47.24
C GLU A 523 -26.95 13.57 46.24
N GLN A 524 -27.51 14.74 46.52
CA GLN A 524 -28.44 15.42 45.61
C GLN A 524 -27.74 15.95 44.35
N ARG A 525 -26.52 16.51 44.49
CA ARG A 525 -25.70 16.92 43.34
C ARG A 525 -25.36 15.74 42.45
N LYS A 526 -24.96 14.61 43.04
CA LYS A 526 -24.68 13.37 42.31
C LYS A 526 -25.90 12.83 41.57
N ALA A 527 -27.08 12.80 42.22
CA ALA A 527 -28.32 12.34 41.59
C ALA A 527 -28.72 13.21 40.37
N LEU A 528 -28.54 14.53 40.47
CA LEU A 528 -28.78 15.44 39.34
C LEU A 528 -27.78 15.24 38.20
N MET A 529 -26.51 14.95 38.50
CA MET A 529 -25.51 14.63 37.48
C MET A 529 -25.80 13.28 36.81
N ASP A 530 -26.22 12.28 37.57
CA ASP A 530 -26.63 10.99 37.02
C ASP A 530 -27.88 11.11 36.12
N GLU A 531 -28.84 11.95 36.50
CA GLU A 531 -30.02 12.27 35.68
C GLU A 531 -29.63 13.03 34.40
N PHE A 532 -28.78 14.06 34.51
CA PHE A 532 -28.27 14.81 33.36
C PHE A 532 -27.53 13.90 32.39
N VAL A 533 -26.53 13.16 32.88
CA VAL A 533 -25.75 12.24 32.05
C VAL A 533 -26.65 11.17 31.44
N GLY A 534 -27.60 10.63 32.21
CA GLY A 534 -28.59 9.66 31.73
C GLY A 534 -29.48 10.18 30.60
N SER A 535 -29.76 11.49 30.57
CA SER A 535 -30.59 12.13 29.54
C SER A 535 -29.86 12.40 28.20
N LEU A 536 -28.53 12.32 28.17
CA LEU A 536 -27.74 12.65 26.98
C LEU A 536 -27.95 11.64 25.85
N ILE A 537 -27.82 10.35 26.15
CA ILE A 537 -27.91 9.25 25.18
C ILE A 537 -28.38 7.96 25.87
N ASP A 538 -28.84 6.98 25.09
CA ASP A 538 -29.18 5.64 25.58
C ASP A 538 -27.90 4.83 25.89
N TRP A 539 -27.39 4.99 27.11
CA TRP A 539 -26.16 4.33 27.58
C TRP A 539 -26.21 2.79 27.60
N PRO A 540 -27.33 2.14 28.01
CA PRO A 540 -27.46 0.70 27.83
C PRO A 540 -27.25 0.27 26.37
N ASN A 541 -27.88 0.96 25.42
CA ASN A 541 -27.72 0.64 24.00
C ASN A 541 -26.29 0.92 23.48
N GLU A 542 -25.58 1.92 24.00
CA GLU A 542 -24.16 2.14 23.64
C GLU A 542 -23.27 0.93 23.95
N THR A 543 -23.53 0.26 25.07
CA THR A 543 -22.82 -0.95 25.47
C THR A 543 -23.06 -2.06 24.45
N ASP A 544 -24.29 -2.22 23.97
CA ASP A 544 -24.65 -3.21 22.95
C ASP A 544 -24.06 -2.88 21.58
N VAL A 545 -24.04 -1.59 21.20
CA VAL A 545 -23.42 -1.12 19.96
C VAL A 545 -21.93 -1.44 19.97
N LEU A 546 -21.22 -1.11 21.05
CA LEU A 546 -19.78 -1.36 21.13
C LEU A 546 -19.47 -2.87 21.16
N ASN A 547 -20.28 -3.68 21.85
CA ASN A 547 -20.16 -5.14 21.81
C ASN A 547 -20.35 -5.71 20.40
N LYS A 548 -21.36 -5.25 19.64
CA LYS A 548 -21.59 -5.69 18.25
C LYS A 548 -20.42 -5.37 17.33
N VAL A 549 -19.73 -4.25 17.58
CA VAL A 549 -18.56 -3.83 16.80
C VAL A 549 -17.31 -4.63 17.20
N PHE A 550 -17.12 -4.88 18.50
CA PHE A 550 -15.90 -5.54 19.00
C PHE A 550 -15.94 -7.07 18.92
N GLU A 551 -17.11 -7.70 18.99
CA GLU A 551 -17.23 -9.16 18.92
C GLU A 551 -16.55 -9.82 17.71
N PRO A 552 -16.76 -9.37 16.46
CA PRO A 552 -16.05 -9.96 15.32
C PRO A 552 -14.54 -9.74 15.41
N LEU A 553 -14.10 -8.58 15.90
CA LEU A 553 -12.68 -8.24 16.02
C LEU A 553 -11.99 -9.06 17.11
N TRP A 554 -12.69 -9.35 18.22
CA TRP A 554 -12.22 -10.25 19.27
C TRP A 554 -12.03 -11.67 18.74
N LYS A 555 -12.98 -12.17 17.93
CA LYS A 555 -12.87 -13.50 17.30
C LYS A 555 -11.67 -13.58 16.37
N GLU A 556 -11.45 -12.54 15.56
CA GLU A 556 -10.32 -12.47 14.64
C GLU A 556 -8.97 -12.44 15.39
N ALA A 557 -8.81 -11.53 16.35
CA ALA A 557 -7.59 -11.40 17.15
C ALA A 557 -7.29 -12.67 17.96
N TYR A 558 -8.31 -13.30 18.54
CA TYR A 558 -8.18 -14.58 19.23
C TYR A 558 -7.69 -15.68 18.28
N THR A 559 -8.30 -15.78 17.10
CA THR A 559 -7.92 -16.78 16.09
C THR A 559 -6.49 -16.57 15.60
N ALA A 560 -6.08 -15.31 15.43
CA ALA A 560 -4.71 -14.95 15.09
C ALA A 560 -3.70 -15.40 16.17
N GLY A 561 -4.01 -15.18 17.46
CA GLY A 561 -3.17 -15.64 18.57
C GLY A 561 -3.05 -17.17 18.66
N ALA A 562 -4.14 -17.89 18.44
CA ALA A 562 -4.14 -19.35 18.40
C ALA A 562 -3.32 -19.88 17.22
N LYS A 563 -3.50 -19.30 16.02
CA LYS A 563 -2.72 -19.62 14.82
C LYS A 563 -1.23 -19.37 15.02
N GLN A 564 -0.88 -18.21 15.56
CA GLN A 564 0.51 -17.84 15.85
C GLN A 564 1.18 -18.86 16.78
N THR A 565 0.51 -19.27 17.85
CA THR A 565 1.03 -20.27 18.80
C THR A 565 1.22 -21.64 18.12
N GLN A 566 0.25 -22.04 17.28
CA GLN A 566 0.37 -23.28 16.51
C GLN A 566 1.60 -23.28 15.58
N GLU A 567 1.86 -22.17 14.89
CA GLU A 567 2.98 -22.02 13.97
C GLU A 567 4.32 -21.95 14.71
N LEU A 568 4.40 -21.15 15.78
CA LEU A 568 5.61 -20.94 16.58
C LEU A 568 6.13 -22.24 17.21
N TYR A 569 5.22 -23.05 17.75
CA TYR A 569 5.57 -24.29 18.45
C TYR A 569 5.39 -25.55 17.59
N GLY A 570 4.95 -25.43 16.32
CA GLY A 570 4.83 -26.55 15.40
C GLY A 570 3.76 -27.58 15.81
N LEU A 571 2.62 -27.11 16.32
CA LEU A 571 1.55 -27.93 16.89
C LEU A 571 0.69 -28.60 15.78
N ARG A 572 1.32 -29.54 15.05
CA ARG A 572 0.70 -30.26 13.94
C ARG A 572 -0.42 -31.18 14.44
N GLY A 573 -1.58 -31.11 13.80
CA GLY A 573 -2.74 -31.97 14.11
C GLY A 573 -3.58 -31.54 15.32
N VAL A 574 -3.21 -30.47 16.04
CA VAL A 574 -4.06 -29.90 17.09
C VAL A 574 -5.11 -28.99 16.46
N GLN A 575 -6.40 -29.26 16.75
CA GLN A 575 -7.50 -28.41 16.29
C GLN A 575 -7.38 -27.03 16.95
N ARG A 576 -7.51 -25.96 16.16
CA ARG A 576 -7.49 -24.61 16.73
C ARG A 576 -8.74 -24.40 17.58
N PRO A 577 -8.61 -23.85 18.80
CA PRO A 577 -9.76 -23.50 19.60
C PRO A 577 -10.50 -22.33 18.93
N GLU A 578 -11.83 -22.32 19.08
CA GLU A 578 -12.67 -21.20 18.66
C GLU A 578 -13.10 -20.37 19.88
N LEU A 579 -13.29 -19.08 19.67
CA LEU A 579 -13.88 -18.21 20.68
C LEU A 579 -15.40 -18.45 20.76
N ILE A 580 -15.78 -19.43 21.58
CA ILE A 580 -17.20 -19.85 21.75
C ILE A 580 -18.02 -18.81 22.53
N SER A 581 -17.39 -18.00 23.39
CA SER A 581 -18.07 -16.93 24.11
C SER A 581 -17.17 -15.71 24.34
N THR A 582 -17.74 -14.52 24.14
CA THR A 582 -17.10 -13.23 24.52
C THR A 582 -16.92 -13.10 26.03
N ALA A 583 -17.65 -13.89 26.82
CA ALA A 583 -17.49 -14.03 28.26
C ALA A 583 -16.08 -14.50 28.64
N LYS A 584 -15.46 -15.40 27.84
CA LYS A 584 -14.05 -15.80 28.03
C LYS A 584 -13.09 -14.62 28.00
N LEU A 585 -13.43 -13.59 27.22
CA LEU A 585 -12.64 -12.38 27.12
C LEU A 585 -13.08 -11.29 28.08
N ARG A 586 -14.14 -11.46 28.90
CA ARG A 586 -14.78 -10.35 29.66
C ARG A 586 -15.07 -9.09 28.82
N GLY A 587 -15.31 -9.25 27.51
CA GLY A 587 -15.49 -8.14 26.58
C GLY A 587 -16.59 -7.17 27.04
N GLY A 588 -17.73 -7.69 27.50
CA GLY A 588 -18.84 -6.88 28.01
C GLY A 588 -18.50 -6.03 29.23
N ARG A 589 -17.63 -6.50 30.15
CA ARG A 589 -17.21 -5.71 31.34
C ARG A 589 -16.25 -4.58 30.95
N ARG A 590 -15.40 -4.79 29.94
CA ARG A 590 -14.51 -3.72 29.46
C ARG A 590 -15.27 -2.69 28.65
N VAL A 591 -16.21 -3.12 27.82
CA VAL A 591 -17.12 -2.24 27.08
C VAL A 591 -17.94 -1.37 28.04
N THR A 592 -18.48 -1.92 29.13
CA THR A 592 -19.14 -1.09 30.16
C THR A 592 -18.20 -0.09 30.81
N ASN A 593 -16.96 -0.47 31.15
CA ASN A 593 -15.98 0.47 31.69
C ASN A 593 -15.62 1.61 30.72
N VAL A 594 -15.58 1.35 29.41
CA VAL A 594 -15.38 2.39 28.38
C VAL A 594 -16.54 3.38 28.42
N THR A 595 -17.79 2.91 28.49
CA THR A 595 -18.93 3.83 28.60
C THR A 595 -18.94 4.59 29.94
N GLN A 596 -18.61 3.93 31.05
CA GLN A 596 -18.60 4.54 32.38
C GLN A 596 -17.54 5.65 32.48
N THR A 597 -16.35 5.43 31.96
CA THR A 597 -15.30 6.46 31.95
C THR A 597 -15.70 7.71 31.15
N THR A 598 -16.50 7.56 30.10
CA THR A 598 -17.09 8.71 29.38
C THR A 598 -18.14 9.42 30.23
N LYS A 599 -19.03 8.69 30.92
CA LYS A 599 -20.02 9.26 31.85
C LYS A 599 -19.34 10.08 32.95
N ASP A 600 -18.32 9.52 33.58
CA ASP A 600 -17.60 10.14 34.69
C ASP A 600 -16.82 11.39 34.23
N ALA A 601 -16.34 11.43 32.99
CA ALA A 601 -15.70 12.61 32.42
C ALA A 601 -16.72 13.74 32.19
N ILE A 602 -17.88 13.42 31.62
CA ILE A 602 -18.95 14.40 31.39
C ILE A 602 -19.50 14.94 32.71
N ALA A 603 -19.76 14.07 33.69
CA ALA A 603 -20.24 14.47 35.01
C ALA A 603 -19.27 15.44 35.70
N ARG A 604 -17.96 15.20 35.59
CA ARG A 604 -16.93 16.09 36.14
C ARG A 604 -16.90 17.45 35.44
N ILE A 605 -16.93 17.48 34.10
CA ILE A 605 -16.93 18.75 33.34
C ILE A 605 -18.12 19.62 33.72
N VAL A 606 -19.30 19.01 33.88
CA VAL A 606 -20.51 19.73 34.27
C VAL A 606 -20.44 20.20 35.71
N ALA A 607 -19.96 19.35 36.64
CA ALA A 607 -19.78 19.74 38.04
C ALA A 607 -18.79 20.91 38.19
N ASP A 608 -17.63 20.83 37.53
CA ASP A 608 -16.61 21.88 37.54
C ASP A 608 -17.14 23.18 36.90
N GLY A 609 -17.85 23.06 35.77
CA GLY A 609 -18.45 24.21 35.10
C GLY A 609 -19.51 24.91 35.96
N ILE A 610 -20.31 24.13 36.70
CA ILE A 610 -21.28 24.68 37.65
C ILE A 610 -20.59 25.40 38.81
N GLU A 611 -19.52 24.83 39.39
CA GLU A 611 -18.78 25.46 40.49
C GLU A 611 -18.07 26.76 40.05
N ASN A 612 -17.63 26.82 38.80
CA ASN A 612 -17.00 28.01 38.20
C ASN A 612 -18.00 29.06 37.71
N GLY A 613 -19.29 28.75 37.66
CA GLY A 613 -20.34 29.64 37.16
C GLY A 613 -20.37 29.78 35.63
N ASP A 614 -19.90 28.75 34.92
CA ASP A 614 -19.86 28.72 33.46
C ASP A 614 -21.27 28.68 32.85
N SER A 615 -21.39 29.24 31.66
CA SER A 615 -22.65 29.14 30.89
C SER A 615 -22.84 27.74 30.32
N THR A 616 -24.09 27.36 30.04
CA THR A 616 -24.42 26.08 29.37
C THR A 616 -23.68 25.89 28.04
N GLN A 617 -23.41 26.98 27.31
CA GLN A 617 -22.65 26.94 26.07
C GLN A 617 -21.17 26.58 26.31
N VAL A 618 -20.53 27.19 27.31
CA VAL A 618 -19.14 26.90 27.67
C VAL A 618 -18.99 25.46 28.13
N MET A 619 -19.91 24.98 28.97
CA MET A 619 -19.93 23.58 29.41
C MET A 619 -20.16 22.61 28.25
N ALA A 620 -21.07 22.92 27.31
CA ALA A 620 -21.29 22.11 26.12
C ALA A 620 -20.03 22.04 25.24
N ASP A 621 -19.35 23.17 25.04
CA ASP A 621 -18.10 23.24 24.28
C ASP A 621 -16.98 22.43 24.95
N SER A 622 -16.86 22.50 26.28
CA SER A 622 -15.91 21.67 27.06
C SER A 622 -16.22 20.17 26.97
N ILE A 623 -17.50 19.77 27.01
CA ILE A 623 -17.91 18.38 26.80
C ILE A 623 -17.51 17.94 25.38
N MET A 624 -17.80 18.74 24.36
CA MET A 624 -17.46 18.41 22.97
C MET A 624 -15.94 18.36 22.74
N GLN A 625 -15.17 19.20 23.42
CA GLN A 625 -13.72 19.16 23.39
C GLN A 625 -13.18 17.85 23.99
N GLU A 626 -13.68 17.42 25.15
CA GLU A 626 -13.31 16.14 25.77
C GLU A 626 -13.72 14.94 24.89
N MET A 627 -14.86 15.03 24.21
CA MET A 627 -15.29 13.99 23.27
C MET A 627 -14.38 13.89 22.05
N ASN A 628 -13.80 15.01 21.58
CA ASN A 628 -12.92 15.08 20.41
C ASN A 628 -11.46 14.72 20.69
N THR A 629 -10.97 14.81 21.93
CA THR A 629 -9.57 14.49 22.31
C THR A 629 -9.32 12.99 22.54
N ASN A 630 -10.31 12.13 22.26
CA ASN A 630 -10.30 10.69 22.55
C ASN A 630 -9.40 9.84 21.63
N GLU A 631 -8.57 10.41 20.76
CA GLU A 631 -7.67 9.63 19.88
C GLU A 631 -6.68 8.76 20.67
N LYS A 632 -6.01 9.33 21.68
CA LYS A 632 -5.07 8.56 22.53
C LYS A 632 -5.78 7.46 23.31
N ARG A 633 -7.00 7.74 23.77
CA ARG A 633 -7.86 6.78 24.50
C ARG A 633 -8.34 5.66 23.58
N ALA A 634 -8.73 5.98 22.34
CA ALA A 634 -9.13 5.00 21.33
C ALA A 634 -7.98 4.04 21.00
N ARG A 635 -6.76 4.57 20.82
CA ARG A 635 -5.57 3.75 20.60
C ARG A 635 -5.25 2.85 21.79
N LEU A 636 -5.35 3.35 23.02
CA LEU A 636 -5.12 2.56 24.23
C LEU A 636 -6.13 1.42 24.36
N ILE A 637 -7.42 1.69 24.12
CA ILE A 637 -8.48 0.67 24.11
C ILE A 637 -8.19 -0.36 23.02
N ALA A 638 -7.89 0.08 21.79
CA ALA A 638 -7.62 -0.81 20.68
C ALA A 638 -6.42 -1.74 20.92
N GLN A 639 -5.32 -1.20 21.45
CA GLN A 639 -4.14 -1.97 21.83
C GLN A 639 -4.48 -2.98 22.94
N GLN A 640 -5.24 -2.57 23.96
CA GLN A 640 -5.62 -3.44 25.06
C GLN A 640 -6.53 -4.58 24.61
N GLU A 641 -7.58 -4.28 23.83
CA GLU A 641 -8.53 -5.29 23.34
C GLU A 641 -7.85 -6.29 22.41
N THR A 642 -6.96 -5.82 21.52
CA THR A 642 -6.21 -6.68 20.61
C THR A 642 -5.30 -7.62 21.38
N MET A 643 -4.45 -7.09 22.26
CA MET A 643 -3.44 -7.88 22.95
C MET A 643 -4.04 -8.86 23.96
N THR A 644 -5.14 -8.48 24.63
CA THR A 644 -5.87 -9.39 25.52
C THR A 644 -6.48 -10.55 24.73
N SER A 645 -7.10 -10.27 23.59
CA SER A 645 -7.74 -11.30 22.75
C SER A 645 -6.71 -12.26 22.16
N LEU A 646 -5.61 -11.70 21.67
CA LEU A 646 -4.50 -12.44 21.10
C LEU A 646 -3.86 -13.36 22.14
N SER A 647 -3.54 -12.86 23.34
CA SER A 647 -2.98 -13.70 24.41
C SER A 647 -3.91 -14.78 24.92
N THR A 648 -5.21 -14.51 24.93
CA THR A 648 -6.19 -15.54 25.30
C THR A 648 -6.23 -16.66 24.26
N GLY A 649 -6.13 -16.33 22.97
CA GLY A 649 -6.01 -17.33 21.90
C GLY A 649 -4.72 -18.12 21.95
N GLN A 650 -3.59 -17.46 22.26
CA GLN A 650 -2.30 -18.12 22.47
C GLN A 650 -2.38 -19.12 23.62
N TYR A 651 -2.88 -18.70 24.78
CA TYR A 651 -3.01 -19.55 25.97
C TYR A 651 -3.94 -20.75 25.73
N ASP A 652 -5.14 -20.52 25.17
CA ASP A 652 -6.08 -21.60 24.86
C ASP A 652 -5.48 -22.62 23.89
N MET A 653 -4.65 -22.17 22.93
CA MET A 653 -3.93 -23.06 22.01
C MET A 653 -2.86 -23.89 22.73
N MET A 654 -2.12 -23.31 23.68
CA MET A 654 -1.13 -24.04 24.50
C MET A 654 -1.81 -25.13 25.34
N VAL A 655 -2.94 -24.79 25.98
CA VAL A 655 -3.76 -25.72 26.76
C VAL A 655 -4.28 -26.84 25.87
N ASN A 656 -4.88 -26.52 24.72
CA ASN A 656 -5.46 -27.52 23.83
C ASN A 656 -4.42 -28.46 23.21
N ALA A 657 -3.17 -27.99 23.06
CA ALA A 657 -2.05 -28.79 22.61
C ALA A 657 -1.41 -29.66 23.71
N GLY A 658 -1.88 -29.57 24.96
CA GLY A 658 -1.42 -30.41 26.06
C GLY A 658 -0.12 -29.95 26.71
N ALA A 659 0.18 -28.65 26.71
CA ALA A 659 1.30 -28.12 27.49
C ALA A 659 1.14 -28.47 28.99
N GLN A 660 2.19 -28.95 29.64
CA GLN A 660 2.19 -29.33 31.06
C GLN A 660 2.51 -28.13 31.98
N THR A 661 3.52 -27.34 31.59
CA THR A 661 3.93 -26.14 32.34
C THR A 661 4.10 -24.96 31.41
N LYS A 662 4.16 -23.77 32.00
CA LYS A 662 4.33 -22.51 31.29
C LYS A 662 5.26 -21.59 32.05
N THR A 663 6.09 -20.85 31.33
CA THR A 663 7.11 -19.96 31.90
C THR A 663 6.83 -18.52 31.51
N TRP A 664 6.88 -17.61 32.48
CA TRP A 664 6.70 -16.17 32.25
C TRP A 664 8.02 -15.52 31.83
N HIS A 665 7.98 -14.68 30.81
CA HIS A 665 9.13 -13.91 30.34
C HIS A 665 8.80 -12.42 30.28
N HIS A 666 9.57 -11.63 31.02
CA HIS A 666 9.45 -10.19 31.05
C HIS A 666 10.27 -9.56 29.93
N MET A 667 9.61 -8.82 29.06
CA MET A 667 10.26 -8.16 27.92
C MET A 667 9.77 -6.71 27.83
N SER A 668 10.61 -5.74 28.23
CA SER A 668 10.32 -4.31 28.10
C SER A 668 11.47 -3.54 27.45
N ILE A 669 11.12 -2.58 26.59
CA ILE A 669 12.04 -1.73 25.81
C ILE A 669 12.01 -0.26 26.29
N THR A 670 11.22 0.06 27.33
CA THR A 670 11.01 1.42 27.87
C THR A 670 10.95 1.36 29.41
N PRO A 671 11.15 2.49 30.14
CA PRO A 671 11.32 2.46 31.59
C PRO A 671 10.18 1.69 32.26
N ASP A 672 10.54 0.53 32.81
CA ASP A 672 9.59 -0.43 33.35
C ASP A 672 9.21 -0.03 34.78
N TYR A 673 7.95 0.40 34.95
CA TYR A 673 7.40 0.72 36.26
C TYR A 673 6.92 -0.53 37.02
N ARG A 674 6.95 -1.73 36.40
CA ARG A 674 6.42 -2.97 36.97
C ARG A 674 7.51 -3.86 37.54
N ARG A 675 8.01 -3.46 38.71
CA ARG A 675 9.00 -4.24 39.49
C ARG A 675 8.59 -5.69 39.70
N ASP A 676 7.29 -5.97 39.84
CA ASP A 676 6.80 -7.32 40.12
C ASP A 676 6.79 -8.21 38.88
N HIS A 677 6.50 -7.68 37.68
CA HIS A 677 6.58 -8.46 36.43
C HIS A 677 8.00 -8.89 36.11
N ARG A 678 8.97 -8.01 36.37
CA ARG A 678 10.40 -8.31 36.20
C ARG A 678 10.91 -9.36 37.19
N ARG A 679 10.35 -9.40 38.41
CA ARG A 679 10.69 -10.43 39.42
C ARG A 679 10.16 -11.81 39.07
N MET A 680 9.11 -11.87 38.25
CA MET A 680 8.50 -13.10 37.76
C MET A 680 9.16 -13.65 36.49
N ASP A 681 10.17 -12.97 35.95
CA ASP A 681 10.91 -13.46 34.78
C ASP A 681 11.54 -14.83 35.07
N GLY A 682 11.24 -15.82 34.23
CA GLY A 682 11.64 -17.22 34.42
C GLY A 682 10.75 -18.04 35.37
N GLU A 683 9.72 -17.45 35.98
CA GLU A 683 8.77 -18.18 36.83
C GLU A 683 8.04 -19.24 36.01
N THR A 684 8.13 -20.51 36.42
CA THR A 684 7.46 -21.64 35.76
C THR A 684 6.39 -22.24 36.66
N VAL A 685 5.17 -22.37 36.13
CA VAL A 685 4.02 -22.91 36.85
C VAL A 685 3.31 -23.97 36.00
N PRO A 686 2.53 -24.89 36.60
CA PRO A 686 1.64 -25.77 35.85
C PRO A 686 0.73 -24.99 34.88
N ILE A 687 0.34 -25.58 33.74
CA ILE A 687 -0.45 -24.91 32.70
C ILE A 687 -1.78 -24.33 33.24
N ASP A 688 -2.36 -24.96 34.27
CA ASP A 688 -3.62 -24.57 34.93
C ASP A 688 -3.43 -23.57 36.08
N ALA A 689 -2.21 -23.48 36.63
CA ALA A 689 -1.92 -22.67 37.81
C ALA A 689 -1.80 -21.18 37.47
N LYS A 690 -1.98 -20.32 38.48
CA LYS A 690 -1.71 -18.88 38.37
C LYS A 690 -0.26 -18.57 38.72
N PHE A 691 0.28 -17.52 38.12
CA PHE A 691 1.57 -16.95 38.49
C PHE A 691 1.49 -16.17 39.80
N SER A 692 2.63 -15.73 40.32
CA SER A 692 2.75 -15.00 41.59
C SER A 692 1.90 -13.70 41.68
N ASN A 693 1.61 -13.05 40.55
CA ASN A 693 0.70 -11.88 40.50
C ASN A 693 -0.79 -12.23 40.35
N GLY A 694 -1.14 -13.52 40.39
CA GLY A 694 -2.52 -14.00 40.31
C GLY A 694 -3.11 -14.07 38.90
N LEU A 695 -2.33 -13.76 37.86
CA LEU A 695 -2.72 -13.94 36.46
C LEU A 695 -2.50 -15.40 36.02
N ARG A 696 -3.34 -15.89 35.10
CA ARG A 696 -3.08 -17.19 34.44
C ARG A 696 -2.03 -17.05 33.35
N PHE A 697 -2.03 -15.96 32.60
CA PHE A 697 -1.06 -15.71 31.53
C PHE A 697 -0.91 -14.19 31.33
N PRO A 698 0.10 -13.70 30.59
CA PRO A 698 0.24 -12.28 30.31
C PRO A 698 -1.03 -11.70 29.69
N ARG A 699 -1.51 -10.57 30.23
CA ARG A 699 -2.75 -9.91 29.78
C ARG A 699 -4.02 -10.77 29.96
N ASP A 700 -4.06 -11.61 30.99
CA ASP A 700 -5.25 -12.39 31.35
C ASP A 700 -6.47 -11.45 31.57
N PRO A 701 -7.58 -11.62 30.82
CA PRO A 701 -8.77 -10.78 30.96
C PRO A 701 -9.40 -10.83 32.36
N ASP A 702 -9.12 -11.86 33.17
CA ASP A 702 -9.61 -11.98 34.54
C ASP A 702 -8.78 -11.17 35.56
N GLY A 703 -7.60 -10.67 35.16
CA GLY A 703 -6.67 -9.91 35.97
C GLY A 703 -7.08 -8.46 36.26
N PRO A 704 -6.47 -7.81 37.26
CA PRO A 704 -6.70 -6.40 37.55
C PRO A 704 -6.03 -5.50 36.49
N ALA A 705 -6.60 -4.31 36.28
CA ALA A 705 -6.24 -3.42 35.17
C ALA A 705 -4.77 -2.95 35.20
N ASP A 706 -4.24 -2.72 36.40
CA ASP A 706 -2.86 -2.36 36.69
C ASP A 706 -1.83 -3.42 36.29
N GLU A 707 -2.24 -4.70 36.28
CA GLU A 707 -1.41 -5.83 35.87
C GLU A 707 -1.47 -6.10 34.36
N VAL A 708 -2.55 -5.73 33.67
CA VAL A 708 -2.78 -6.15 32.27
C VAL A 708 -2.60 -5.05 31.23
N ILE A 709 -2.81 -3.78 31.59
CA ILE A 709 -2.73 -2.65 30.65
C ILE A 709 -1.28 -2.45 30.18
N ASN A 710 -1.01 -2.25 28.88
CA ASN A 710 0.37 -2.03 28.36
C ASN A 710 1.38 -3.15 28.71
N CYS A 711 0.93 -4.34 29.10
CA CYS A 711 1.83 -5.47 29.37
C CYS A 711 2.42 -6.01 28.05
N ARG A 712 3.76 -6.21 28.02
CA ARG A 712 4.52 -6.76 26.89
C ARG A 712 5.19 -8.09 27.22
N CYS A 713 4.91 -8.65 28.40
CA CYS A 713 5.40 -9.96 28.81
C CYS A 713 4.82 -11.06 27.92
N VAL A 714 5.59 -12.13 27.71
CA VAL A 714 5.19 -13.29 26.92
C VAL A 714 5.30 -14.56 27.75
N CYS A 715 4.66 -15.63 27.30
CA CYS A 715 4.68 -16.91 27.98
C CYS A 715 5.06 -18.03 27.02
N THR A 716 5.96 -18.92 27.44
CA THR A 716 6.36 -20.09 26.66
C THR A 716 5.85 -21.38 27.29
N PRO A 717 5.26 -22.30 26.51
CA PRO A 717 4.80 -23.60 26.99
C PRO A 717 5.93 -24.62 27.06
N ASN A 718 5.72 -25.64 27.88
CA ASN A 718 6.50 -26.86 27.93
C ASN A 718 5.54 -28.06 27.78
N PHE A 719 5.78 -28.92 26.78
CA PHE A 719 4.89 -30.02 26.36
C PHE A 719 5.30 -31.39 26.93
#